data_AF-A0A2S7DRH4-F1
#
_entry.id   AF-A0A2S7DRH4-F1
#
_cell.length_a   1.000
_cell.length_b   1.000
_cell.length_c   1.000
_cell.angle_alpha   90.00
_cell.angle_beta   90.00
_cell.angle_gamma   90.00
#
_symmetry.space_group_name_H-M   'P 1'
#
loop_
_entity.id
_entity.type
_entity.pdbx_description
1 polymer ?
#
loop_
_entity_poly.entity_id
_entity_poly.type
_entity_poly.pdbx_seq_one_letter_code
_entity_poly.pdbx_strand_id
1 'polypeptide(L)'
;MRIAPSQLVATPTTALATPTHTSPTTPMEVPHVPGGNPPLGPRPRRRALMQPPLAPLDNSAMTGKQALVALDSEFSEQRLVEVQARQITLQAAQSTLARQLAKAGKVTKPASIAARFAAGALDPVYLDTAAFDAMTADLPDHSRAAAGPVLVDAHQGRIIFDLQRAFAPDDTFSDAARAALRKALDLSGHGLKTPGWLKSTAPMQPRRKLQQAARYHGHEVPARDGGAAFFKANDHRLVAGKDALLRKHRKELVHDAYFQAPSTRALGKDVMVHRGLFDNHAGIPENSLAAIDRAYAQGYRNLELDVEVSADGVPVLMHDFSIGRMTDDPQNRLVSQVPFAQLREMPLVIRNPVDGDFIKTDQTIAAVEQALEHALQKPEAMSVALDCKEDTAEAVAMLLMRRPDLCQGAAIKLYAKYYTGGFDQFLSNLYKHYQINPLHSQDAPRRAALDRLLAKINVVPVFSQGMLADAQLREFFPGKDDGPEGLADTAVQWLESWNKMRPVIVEAVATDQQSAAGKAMELTRTRLRQPDSSYAQAAFSSGYRYEDFSLPRANHDKDYYVWRNFGEMQKLSDEAFGIQRTTAGAFRDAGESLLTDQPDEELLALLENRTLARGHTGMELDLPPETPIDTARDAAIVEQRTVEFRASSRPADPAHVAAVREGRLLDRSAERAYDTAARQAVDARAESFGRLTDQYRGAPVTHYLNEQARQTEPEL
;
A
#
# COMPACT_ATOMS: atom_id res chain seq x y z
N MET A 1 0.13 57.10 -31.25
CA MET A 1 0.76 58.10 -30.35
C MET A 1 1.34 57.31 -29.18
N ARG A 2 2.64 57.35 -28.82
CA ARG A 2 3.48 58.50 -28.39
C ARG A 2 2.78 59.24 -27.23
N ILE A 3 3.38 59.48 -26.06
CA ILE A 3 4.77 59.88 -25.77
C ILE A 3 5.42 59.01 -24.67
N ALA A 4 6.76 59.05 -24.58
CA ALA A 4 7.64 58.50 -23.53
C ALA A 4 8.92 59.40 -23.48
N PRO A 5 10.02 59.08 -22.76
CA PRO A 5 10.21 58.49 -21.42
C PRO A 5 11.04 59.46 -20.52
N SER A 6 11.74 58.97 -19.49
CA SER A 6 12.94 59.61 -18.90
C SER A 6 13.97 58.53 -18.49
N GLN A 7 15.24 58.90 -18.35
CA GLN A 7 16.39 57.97 -18.47
C GLN A 7 17.27 57.82 -17.22
N LEU A 8 18.10 56.76 -17.29
CA LEU A 8 19.25 56.38 -16.47
C LEU A 8 20.27 57.50 -16.21
N VAL A 9 20.97 57.42 -15.07
CA VAL A 9 22.42 57.68 -14.91
C VAL A 9 23.01 56.58 -13.99
N ALA A 10 24.31 56.28 -14.12
CA ALA A 10 24.98 55.13 -13.49
C ALA A 10 25.93 55.50 -12.31
N THR A 11 26.71 54.52 -11.84
CA THR A 11 27.57 54.53 -10.65
C THR A 11 28.90 55.29 -10.82
N PRO A 12 29.74 55.38 -9.76
CA PRO A 12 30.88 54.46 -9.73
C PRO A 12 31.29 53.87 -8.36
N THR A 13 32.10 52.82 -8.47
CA THR A 13 32.84 51.97 -7.51
C THR A 13 33.72 52.71 -6.49
N THR A 14 33.99 52.06 -5.32
CA THR A 14 35.33 51.76 -4.76
C THR A 14 35.18 50.75 -3.59
N ALA A 15 36.23 50.02 -3.19
CA ALA A 15 36.18 48.86 -2.28
C ALA A 15 37.27 48.87 -1.17
N LEU A 16 37.27 47.80 -0.35
CA LEU A 16 38.30 47.34 0.61
C LEU A 16 38.48 48.09 1.95
N ALA A 17 38.23 47.36 3.04
CA ALA A 17 39.19 47.21 4.15
C ALA A 17 38.84 45.98 5.01
N THR A 18 39.81 45.10 5.24
CA THR A 18 39.81 44.07 6.31
C THR A 18 40.96 44.39 7.27
N PRO A 19 40.86 43.95 8.53
CA PRO A 19 42.03 43.32 9.14
C PRO A 19 41.69 42.00 9.88
N THR A 20 42.73 41.20 10.08
CA THR A 20 42.72 39.87 10.73
C THR A 20 43.14 39.96 12.20
N HIS A 21 42.80 38.95 13.01
CA HIS A 21 43.56 38.58 14.23
C HIS A 21 43.42 37.08 14.57
N THR A 22 44.28 36.60 15.47
CA THR A 22 44.57 35.17 15.71
C THR A 22 44.35 34.75 17.18
N SER A 23 44.18 33.45 17.41
CA SER A 23 43.98 32.72 18.69
C SER A 23 45.17 32.79 19.68
N PRO A 24 45.16 32.18 20.91
CA PRO A 24 44.13 31.38 21.61
C PRO A 24 43.97 31.65 23.16
N THR A 25 43.43 30.66 23.90
CA THR A 25 43.49 30.31 25.36
C THR A 25 42.33 30.63 26.34
N THR A 26 41.75 29.53 26.86
CA THR A 26 41.46 29.11 28.27
C THR A 26 40.82 30.07 29.32
N PRO A 27 39.79 29.63 30.10
CA PRO A 27 39.01 30.50 31.02
C PRO A 27 39.29 30.36 32.54
N MET A 28 38.95 31.38 33.36
CA MET A 28 38.53 31.28 34.79
C MET A 28 37.76 32.52 35.30
N GLU A 29 36.77 32.29 36.19
CA GLU A 29 36.33 33.02 37.42
C GLU A 29 36.08 34.56 37.44
N VAL A 30 34.89 35.13 37.78
CA VAL A 30 34.08 35.17 39.05
C VAL A 30 34.62 36.24 40.05
N PRO A 31 33.82 37.26 40.49
CA PRO A 31 32.68 37.11 41.43
C PRO A 31 31.45 38.04 41.16
N HIS A 32 30.24 38.00 41.79
CA HIS A 32 29.72 37.58 43.12
C HIS A 32 30.03 38.60 44.26
N VAL A 33 29.22 38.94 45.29
CA VAL A 33 27.84 38.68 45.82
C VAL A 33 27.39 39.99 46.58
N PRO A 34 26.28 40.17 47.36
CA PRO A 34 25.17 39.29 47.85
C PRO A 34 23.75 39.88 47.47
N GLY A 35 22.58 39.59 48.06
CA GLY A 35 22.07 38.58 49.03
C GLY A 35 20.62 38.87 49.47
N GLY A 36 19.87 37.97 50.12
CA GLY A 36 20.15 36.56 50.40
C GLY A 36 19.13 35.86 51.34
N ASN A 37 19.18 34.51 51.34
CA ASN A 37 18.60 33.54 52.31
C ASN A 37 17.06 33.37 52.40
N PRO A 38 16.53 32.17 52.80
CA PRO A 38 17.10 30.81 52.83
C PRO A 38 16.34 29.80 51.91
N PRO A 39 16.82 28.56 51.70
CA PRO A 39 16.20 27.60 50.76
C PRO A 39 15.08 26.73 51.36
N LEU A 40 14.08 26.39 50.54
CA LEU A 40 13.01 25.42 50.87
C LEU A 40 12.71 24.45 49.72
N GLY A 41 13.19 23.20 49.86
CA GLY A 41 12.59 21.97 49.30
C GLY A 41 12.56 21.76 47.77
N PRO A 42 12.89 20.55 47.25
CA PRO A 42 12.56 20.20 45.87
C PRO A 42 11.04 20.08 45.69
N ARG A 43 10.53 20.57 44.56
CA ARG A 43 9.13 20.35 44.12
C ARG A 43 8.83 18.84 43.99
N PRO A 44 7.57 18.42 44.22
CA PRO A 44 7.28 17.02 44.57
C PRO A 44 7.60 16.02 43.46
N ARG A 45 8.22 14.90 43.87
CA ARG A 45 8.24 13.66 43.08
C ARG A 45 6.80 13.19 42.82
N ARG A 46 6.54 12.56 41.66
CA ARG A 46 5.34 11.71 41.49
C ARG A 46 5.28 10.72 42.66
N ARG A 47 4.10 10.56 43.29
CA ARG A 47 3.89 9.49 44.26
C ARG A 47 4.19 8.14 43.58
N ALA A 48 4.87 7.25 44.28
CA ALA A 48 4.80 5.83 43.93
C ALA A 48 3.36 5.35 44.09
N LEU A 49 2.87 4.54 43.16
CA LEU A 49 1.66 3.77 43.38
C LEU A 49 1.94 2.77 44.51
N MET A 50 1.10 2.78 45.54
CA MET A 50 1.16 1.78 46.62
C MET A 50 0.82 0.42 46.03
N GLN A 51 1.63 -0.60 46.35
CA GLN A 51 1.25 -1.99 46.08
C GLN A 51 0.10 -2.40 47.03
N PRO A 52 -0.89 -3.18 46.55
CA PRO A 52 -1.91 -3.75 47.43
C PRO A 52 -1.27 -4.76 48.41
N PRO A 53 -1.79 -4.90 49.63
CA PRO A 53 -1.25 -5.85 50.60
C PRO A 53 -1.52 -7.29 50.17
N LEU A 54 -0.51 -8.15 50.31
CA LEU A 54 -0.63 -9.59 50.18
C LEU A 54 -1.26 -10.18 51.45
N ALA A 55 -2.36 -10.91 51.32
CA ALA A 55 -3.02 -11.61 52.42
C ALA A 55 -2.65 -13.11 52.43
N PRO A 56 -2.44 -13.73 53.61
CA PRO A 56 -2.29 -15.18 53.72
C PRO A 56 -3.64 -15.90 53.57
N LEU A 57 -3.65 -17.00 52.82
CA LEU A 57 -4.75 -17.96 52.79
C LEU A 57 -4.63 -18.94 53.96
N ASP A 58 -5.24 -18.59 55.08
CA ASP A 58 -5.35 -19.49 56.23
C ASP A 58 -6.31 -20.66 55.95
N ASN A 59 -6.04 -21.80 56.59
CA ASN A 59 -6.71 -23.09 56.35
C ASN A 59 -6.56 -23.66 54.92
N SER A 60 -5.40 -23.47 54.29
CA SER A 60 -4.95 -24.32 53.16
C SER A 60 -4.64 -25.76 53.66
N ALA A 61 -5.70 -26.52 53.91
CA ALA A 61 -5.63 -27.89 54.40
C ALA A 61 -5.19 -28.84 53.27
N MET A 62 -3.87 -29.05 53.13
CA MET A 62 -3.21 -30.29 52.67
C MET A 62 -1.67 -30.16 52.53
N THR A 63 -1.11 -28.95 52.39
CA THR A 63 0.31 -28.76 51.97
C THR A 63 1.23 -28.09 52.98
N GLY A 64 0.70 -27.49 54.06
CA GLY A 64 1.52 -26.98 55.18
C GLY A 64 2.37 -25.73 54.88
N LYS A 65 2.08 -24.99 53.80
CA LYS A 65 2.68 -23.69 53.49
C LYS A 65 1.60 -22.70 53.05
N GLN A 66 1.59 -21.49 53.62
CA GLN A 66 0.68 -20.43 53.21
C GLN A 66 0.95 -19.99 51.76
N ALA A 67 -0.12 -19.82 51.00
CA ALA A 67 -0.11 -19.04 49.77
C ALA A 67 -0.44 -17.57 50.11
N LEU A 68 0.13 -16.63 49.34
CA LEU A 68 -0.14 -15.20 49.43
C LEU A 68 -0.88 -14.74 48.18
N VAL A 69 -1.93 -13.95 48.35
CA VAL A 69 -2.77 -13.42 47.26
C VAL A 69 -3.00 -11.92 47.46
N ALA A 70 -2.97 -11.15 46.37
CA ALA A 70 -3.38 -9.74 46.39
C ALA A 70 -4.92 -9.67 46.30
N LEU A 71 -5.56 -8.95 47.23
CA LEU A 71 -7.01 -8.90 47.32
C LEU A 71 -7.60 -7.73 46.54
N ASP A 72 -8.49 -8.03 45.59
CA ASP A 72 -9.48 -7.10 45.05
C ASP A 72 -10.77 -7.88 44.74
N SER A 73 -11.85 -7.58 45.49
CA SER A 73 -13.16 -8.27 45.50
C SER A 73 -13.18 -9.76 45.95
N GLU A 74 -14.39 -10.27 46.24
CA GLU A 74 -14.60 -11.55 46.95
C GLU A 74 -14.48 -12.80 46.06
N PHE A 75 -13.97 -13.90 46.64
CA PHE A 75 -13.93 -15.22 46.00
C PHE A 75 -15.23 -16.00 46.20
N SER A 76 -15.79 -16.57 45.13
CA SER A 76 -16.88 -17.56 45.23
C SER A 76 -16.35 -18.98 45.42
N GLU A 77 -17.12 -19.85 46.10
CA GLU A 77 -16.73 -21.24 46.37
C GLU A 77 -16.42 -22.04 45.10
N GLN A 78 -17.18 -21.80 44.01
CA GLN A 78 -16.93 -22.42 42.70
C GLN A 78 -15.51 -22.15 42.20
N ARG A 79 -15.01 -20.91 42.37
CA ARG A 79 -13.69 -20.49 41.91
C ARG A 79 -12.56 -21.04 42.80
N LEU A 80 -12.85 -21.28 44.08
CA LEU A 80 -11.95 -21.97 45.00
C LEU A 80 -11.80 -23.47 44.63
N VAL A 81 -12.92 -24.14 44.36
CA VAL A 81 -12.93 -25.54 43.87
C VAL A 81 -12.22 -25.67 42.51
N GLU A 82 -12.42 -24.70 41.62
CA GLU A 82 -11.74 -24.61 40.31
C GLU A 82 -10.22 -24.44 40.44
N VAL A 83 -9.73 -23.68 41.42
CA VAL A 83 -8.30 -23.59 41.78
C VAL A 83 -7.78 -24.93 42.33
N GLN A 84 -8.49 -25.51 43.30
CA GLN A 84 -8.08 -26.77 43.95
C GLN A 84 -7.99 -27.94 42.95
N ALA A 85 -9.00 -28.11 42.09
CA ALA A 85 -9.04 -29.17 41.08
C ALA A 85 -7.86 -29.08 40.09
N ARG A 86 -7.51 -27.88 39.63
CA ARG A 86 -6.41 -27.69 38.67
C ARG A 86 -5.03 -27.83 39.33
N GLN A 87 -4.91 -27.47 40.61
CA GLN A 87 -3.70 -27.73 41.39
C GLN A 87 -3.44 -29.23 41.57
N ILE A 88 -4.51 -30.03 41.76
CA ILE A 88 -4.43 -31.51 41.79
C ILE A 88 -3.94 -32.06 40.43
N THR A 89 -4.44 -31.56 39.30
CA THR A 89 -3.99 -32.01 37.96
C THR A 89 -2.50 -31.73 37.72
N LEU A 90 -2.00 -30.54 38.09
CA LEU A 90 -0.57 -30.23 37.98
C LEU A 90 0.28 -31.14 38.87
N GLN A 91 -0.14 -31.35 40.13
CA GLN A 91 0.53 -32.27 41.06
C GLN A 91 0.51 -33.72 40.57
N ALA A 92 -0.55 -34.16 39.90
CA ALA A 92 -0.66 -35.49 39.31
C ALA A 92 0.32 -35.68 38.12
N ALA A 93 0.50 -34.64 37.29
CA ALA A 93 1.48 -34.64 36.21
C ALA A 93 2.92 -34.67 36.76
N GLN A 94 3.25 -33.81 37.74
CA GLN A 94 4.55 -33.78 38.42
C GLN A 94 4.85 -35.12 39.10
N SER A 95 3.91 -35.66 39.88
CA SER A 95 4.02 -36.97 40.56
C SER A 95 4.17 -38.14 39.58
N THR A 96 3.58 -38.04 38.38
CA THR A 96 3.72 -39.06 37.34
C THR A 96 5.08 -38.98 36.66
N LEU A 97 5.61 -37.77 36.39
CA LEU A 97 6.98 -37.60 35.92
C LEU A 97 8.00 -38.08 36.98
N ALA A 98 7.83 -37.70 38.25
CA ALA A 98 8.68 -38.12 39.37
C ALA A 98 8.75 -39.65 39.50
N ARG A 99 7.60 -40.34 39.44
CA ARG A 99 7.54 -41.82 39.46
C ARG A 99 8.24 -42.46 38.26
N GLN A 100 8.24 -41.82 37.09
CA GLN A 100 8.98 -42.32 35.91
C GLN A 100 10.48 -42.03 36.00
N LEU A 101 10.89 -40.88 36.54
CA LEU A 101 12.31 -40.57 36.81
C LEU A 101 12.90 -41.53 37.84
N ALA A 102 12.18 -41.83 38.93
CA ALA A 102 12.59 -42.82 39.92
C ALA A 102 12.73 -44.23 39.30
N LYS A 103 11.77 -44.64 38.46
CA LYS A 103 11.84 -45.93 37.72
C LYS A 103 12.95 -45.97 36.65
N ALA A 104 13.48 -44.83 36.21
CA ALA A 104 14.55 -44.80 35.21
C ALA A 104 15.93 -45.21 35.77
N GLY A 105 16.10 -45.26 37.10
CA GLY A 105 17.26 -45.87 37.78
C GLY A 105 18.62 -45.19 37.57
N LYS A 106 18.68 -44.09 36.81
CA LYS A 106 19.90 -43.30 36.58
C LYS A 106 19.86 -42.01 37.38
N VAL A 107 21.02 -41.60 37.90
CA VAL A 107 21.21 -40.32 38.59
C VAL A 107 20.94 -39.18 37.60
N THR A 108 19.78 -38.55 37.71
CA THR A 108 19.51 -37.27 37.03
C THR A 108 20.35 -36.18 37.65
N LYS A 109 20.90 -35.25 36.84
CA LYS A 109 21.56 -34.05 37.37
C LYS A 109 20.53 -33.27 38.20
N PRO A 110 20.77 -32.96 39.50
CA PRO A 110 19.73 -32.40 40.39
C PRO A 110 19.09 -31.08 39.92
N ALA A 111 19.76 -30.33 39.05
CA ALA A 111 19.29 -29.05 38.51
C ALA A 111 18.61 -29.15 37.12
N SER A 112 18.39 -30.34 36.55
CA SER A 112 17.76 -30.43 35.21
C SER A 112 16.31 -29.95 35.22
N ILE A 113 15.84 -29.39 34.10
CA ILE A 113 14.47 -28.85 33.97
C ILE A 113 13.43 -29.92 34.29
N ALA A 114 13.58 -31.14 33.77
CA ALA A 114 12.68 -32.26 34.06
C ALA A 114 12.69 -32.68 35.55
N ALA A 115 13.85 -32.65 36.21
CA ALA A 115 13.94 -32.97 37.65
C ALA A 115 13.33 -31.86 38.51
N ARG A 116 13.60 -30.58 38.18
CA ARG A 116 13.02 -29.43 38.86
C ARG A 116 11.51 -29.34 38.67
N PHE A 117 11.00 -29.62 37.47
CA PHE A 117 9.56 -29.69 37.20
C PHE A 117 8.88 -30.80 38.02
N ALA A 118 9.46 -32.02 38.01
CA ALA A 118 8.96 -33.15 38.81
C ALA A 118 9.02 -32.91 40.33
N ALA A 119 9.92 -32.04 40.80
CA ALA A 119 10.06 -31.62 42.19
C ALA A 119 9.27 -30.34 42.54
N GLY A 120 8.49 -29.76 41.61
CA GLY A 120 7.77 -28.51 41.83
C GLY A 120 8.64 -27.26 42.02
N ALA A 121 9.91 -27.32 41.61
CA ALA A 121 10.94 -26.29 41.79
C ALA A 121 11.27 -25.51 40.49
N LEU A 122 10.25 -25.30 39.66
CA LEU A 122 10.23 -24.34 38.54
C LEU A 122 9.03 -23.42 38.71
N ASP A 123 9.30 -22.13 38.75
CA ASP A 123 8.33 -21.07 38.48
C ASP A 123 7.93 -21.09 36.97
N PRO A 124 6.88 -20.36 36.54
CA PRO A 124 6.22 -20.58 35.26
C PRO A 124 7.12 -20.61 34.01
N VAL A 125 6.76 -21.49 33.06
CA VAL A 125 7.51 -21.71 31.82
C VAL A 125 7.18 -20.63 30.79
N TYR A 126 8.22 -20.03 30.20
CA TYR A 126 8.12 -19.00 29.18
C TYR A 126 7.86 -19.58 27.77
N LEU A 127 7.10 -18.85 26.97
CA LEU A 127 6.93 -19.04 25.52
C LEU A 127 7.16 -17.71 24.80
N ASP A 128 7.55 -17.74 23.53
CA ASP A 128 7.58 -16.57 22.65
C ASP A 128 6.21 -16.33 22.00
N THR A 129 5.94 -15.10 21.55
CA THR A 129 4.63 -14.68 21.05
C THR A 129 4.18 -15.49 19.83
N ALA A 130 5.07 -15.78 18.88
CA ALA A 130 4.74 -16.55 17.69
C ALA A 130 4.40 -18.02 18.00
N ALA A 131 5.10 -18.62 18.98
CA ALA A 131 4.75 -19.95 19.50
C ALA A 131 3.44 -19.95 20.31
N PHE A 132 3.06 -18.81 20.90
CA PHE A 132 1.81 -18.64 21.63
C PHE A 132 0.60 -18.45 20.69
N ASP A 133 0.69 -17.55 19.69
CA ASP A 133 -0.40 -17.27 18.75
C ASP A 133 -0.79 -18.54 17.97
N ALA A 134 0.22 -19.29 17.51
CA ALA A 134 0.06 -20.58 16.86
C ALA A 134 -0.54 -21.69 17.76
N MET A 135 -0.55 -21.50 19.08
CA MET A 135 -1.12 -22.44 20.06
C MET A 135 -2.58 -22.08 20.44
N THR A 136 -2.99 -20.81 20.31
CA THR A 136 -4.36 -20.37 20.62
C THR A 136 -5.30 -20.38 19.42
N ALA A 137 -4.78 -20.40 18.19
CA ALA A 137 -5.57 -20.48 16.96
C ALA A 137 -6.59 -21.65 16.96
N ASP A 138 -6.19 -22.83 17.42
CA ASP A 138 -7.02 -24.06 17.39
C ASP A 138 -7.91 -24.24 18.63
N LEU A 139 -7.93 -23.31 19.59
CA LEU A 139 -8.82 -23.39 20.77
C LEU A 139 -10.27 -23.04 20.40
N PRO A 140 -11.30 -23.72 20.97
CA PRO A 140 -12.69 -23.29 20.86
C PRO A 140 -12.88 -21.85 21.35
N ASP A 141 -13.75 -21.08 20.70
CA ASP A 141 -13.82 -19.61 20.86
C ASP A 141 -14.06 -19.16 22.32
N HIS A 142 -14.83 -19.91 23.09
CA HIS A 142 -15.08 -19.63 24.51
C HIS A 142 -13.83 -19.79 25.39
N SER A 143 -12.91 -20.70 25.03
CA SER A 143 -11.61 -20.86 25.69
C SER A 143 -10.59 -19.85 25.16
N ARG A 144 -10.63 -19.53 23.85
CA ARG A 144 -9.76 -18.50 23.26
C ARG A 144 -10.01 -17.13 23.88
N ALA A 145 -11.26 -16.75 24.11
CA ALA A 145 -11.65 -15.51 24.81
C ALA A 145 -11.23 -15.48 26.30
N ALA A 146 -10.88 -16.62 26.89
CA ALA A 146 -10.40 -16.70 28.27
C ALA A 146 -8.86 -16.61 28.37
N ALA A 147 -8.11 -16.98 27.33
CA ALA A 147 -6.65 -17.10 27.34
C ALA A 147 -5.89 -15.75 27.35
N GLY A 148 -6.09 -14.94 28.39
CA GLY A 148 -5.44 -13.64 28.58
C GLY A 148 -4.07 -13.73 29.27
N PRO A 149 -3.14 -12.80 28.97
CA PRO A 149 -1.85 -12.70 29.66
C PRO A 149 -2.06 -12.16 31.09
N VAL A 150 -1.43 -12.79 32.09
CA VAL A 150 -1.59 -12.36 33.50
C VAL A 150 -0.50 -11.39 33.95
N LEU A 151 0.71 -11.47 33.38
CA LEU A 151 1.78 -10.49 33.58
C LEU A 151 2.57 -10.27 32.30
N VAL A 152 3.06 -9.05 32.13
CA VAL A 152 4.08 -8.67 31.13
C VAL A 152 5.31 -8.13 31.87
N ASP A 153 6.50 -8.64 31.55
CA ASP A 153 7.76 -8.09 32.06
C ASP A 153 8.00 -6.69 31.46
N ALA A 154 7.81 -5.64 32.27
CA ALA A 154 7.97 -4.25 31.86
C ALA A 154 9.40 -3.85 31.44
N HIS A 155 10.42 -4.69 31.69
CA HIS A 155 11.79 -4.46 31.23
C HIS A 155 12.17 -5.24 29.97
N GLN A 156 11.44 -6.31 29.60
CA GLN A 156 11.81 -7.19 28.47
C GLN A 156 10.64 -7.59 27.55
N GLY A 157 9.42 -7.08 27.79
CA GLY A 157 8.25 -7.25 26.92
C GLY A 157 7.65 -8.65 26.88
N ARG A 158 7.95 -9.51 27.86
CA ARG A 158 7.61 -10.95 27.81
C ARG A 158 6.32 -11.28 28.55
N ILE A 159 5.49 -12.09 27.93
CA ILE A 159 4.17 -12.53 28.42
C ILE A 159 4.31 -13.78 29.32
N ILE A 160 3.62 -13.79 30.46
CA ILE A 160 3.49 -14.95 31.35
C ILE A 160 2.07 -15.52 31.25
N PHE A 161 1.98 -16.84 31.05
CA PHE A 161 0.71 -17.51 30.79
C PHE A 161 0.03 -18.11 32.01
N ASP A 162 -1.29 -17.89 32.08
CA ASP A 162 -2.17 -18.63 32.97
C ASP A 162 -2.53 -20.00 32.38
N LEU A 163 -1.79 -21.03 32.80
CA LEU A 163 -2.07 -22.42 32.45
C LEU A 163 -3.42 -22.91 33.04
N GLN A 164 -4.01 -22.18 33.98
CA GLN A 164 -5.26 -22.56 34.65
C GLN A 164 -6.48 -22.47 33.71
N ARG A 165 -6.42 -21.71 32.60
CA ARG A 165 -7.54 -21.56 31.65
C ARG A 165 -7.47 -22.45 30.40
N ALA A 166 -6.38 -23.20 30.21
CA ALA A 166 -6.12 -23.91 28.96
C ALA A 166 -6.68 -25.35 28.88
N PHE A 167 -6.98 -26.00 30.01
CA PHE A 167 -7.35 -27.42 30.05
C PHE A 167 -8.41 -27.77 31.12
N ALA A 168 -9.32 -28.66 30.78
CA ALA A 168 -10.32 -29.31 31.63
C ALA A 168 -9.82 -30.70 32.16
N PRO A 169 -10.50 -31.31 33.16
CA PRO A 169 -10.02 -32.54 33.81
C PRO A 169 -9.87 -33.77 32.89
N ASP A 170 -10.67 -33.85 31.82
CA ASP A 170 -10.69 -34.97 30.87
C ASP A 170 -9.88 -34.70 29.58
N ASP A 171 -9.23 -33.54 29.46
CA ASP A 171 -8.55 -33.12 28.23
C ASP A 171 -7.31 -33.95 27.93
N THR A 172 -7.24 -34.48 26.70
CA THR A 172 -6.00 -35.07 26.18
C THR A 172 -5.15 -34.01 25.49
N PHE A 173 -3.87 -33.90 25.88
CA PHE A 173 -2.93 -32.98 25.22
C PHE A 173 -2.92 -33.21 23.70
N SER A 174 -3.02 -32.13 22.91
CA SER A 174 -2.87 -32.19 21.45
C SER A 174 -1.48 -32.67 21.06
N ASP A 175 -1.33 -33.25 19.86
CA ASP A 175 -0.02 -33.70 19.35
C ASP A 175 1.00 -32.53 19.28
N ALA A 176 0.53 -31.29 19.04
CA ALA A 176 1.33 -30.08 19.11
C ALA A 176 1.76 -29.73 20.56
N ALA A 177 0.85 -29.76 21.54
CA ALA A 177 1.19 -29.51 22.94
C ALA A 177 2.17 -30.57 23.50
N ARG A 178 1.97 -31.86 23.14
CA ARG A 178 2.94 -32.93 23.44
C ARG A 178 4.29 -32.66 22.78
N ALA A 179 4.33 -32.16 21.55
CA ALA A 179 5.56 -31.81 20.87
C ALA A 179 6.29 -30.63 21.53
N ALA A 180 5.58 -29.59 21.96
CA ALA A 180 6.14 -28.45 22.70
C ALA A 180 6.72 -28.88 24.06
N LEU A 181 5.95 -29.60 24.88
CA LEU A 181 6.43 -30.17 26.15
C LEU A 181 7.63 -31.09 25.97
N ARG A 182 7.61 -31.96 24.94
CA ARG A 182 8.75 -32.82 24.58
C ARG A 182 9.99 -32.03 24.19
N LYS A 183 9.85 -30.90 23.49
CA LYS A 183 10.95 -29.99 23.10
C LYS A 183 11.51 -29.25 24.32
N ALA A 184 10.65 -28.75 25.21
CA ALA A 184 11.03 -28.00 26.40
C ALA A 184 11.68 -28.86 27.50
N LEU A 185 11.29 -30.14 27.62
CA LEU A 185 11.84 -31.07 28.61
C LEU A 185 13.09 -31.83 28.13
N ASP A 186 13.40 -31.81 26.83
CA ASP A 186 14.38 -32.63 26.09
C ASP A 186 14.86 -33.90 26.81
N LEU A 187 13.89 -34.78 27.10
CA LEU A 187 14.16 -36.05 27.78
C LEU A 187 15.19 -36.89 26.99
N SER A 188 15.14 -36.82 25.66
CA SER A 188 16.05 -37.46 24.71
C SER A 188 17.50 -37.01 24.85
N GLY A 189 17.79 -35.71 24.77
CA GLY A 189 19.15 -35.16 24.95
C GLY A 189 19.67 -35.33 26.38
N HIS A 190 18.78 -35.55 27.35
CA HIS A 190 19.11 -35.94 28.72
C HIS A 190 19.20 -37.47 28.94
N GLY A 191 19.11 -38.29 27.88
CA GLY A 191 19.30 -39.75 27.94
C GLY A 191 18.16 -40.54 28.58
N LEU A 192 16.97 -39.93 28.69
CA LEU A 192 15.75 -40.50 29.26
C LEU A 192 14.78 -40.87 28.12
N LYS A 193 14.02 -41.97 28.29
CA LYS A 193 13.02 -42.38 27.30
C LYS A 193 11.75 -41.53 27.44
N THR A 194 11.26 -40.95 26.35
CA THR A 194 9.97 -40.24 26.31
C THR A 194 8.83 -41.17 26.77
N PRO A 195 8.04 -40.80 27.80
CA PRO A 195 6.95 -41.63 28.30
C PRO A 195 5.80 -41.68 27.28
N GLY A 196 4.99 -42.75 27.33
CA GLY A 196 3.97 -43.04 26.30
C GLY A 196 2.99 -41.90 26.03
N TRP A 197 2.51 -41.24 27.08
CA TRP A 197 1.58 -40.10 27.00
C TRP A 197 2.18 -38.83 26.37
N LEU A 198 3.51 -38.75 26.26
CA LEU A 198 4.25 -37.65 25.63
C LEU A 198 4.86 -38.08 24.27
N LYS A 199 4.48 -39.25 23.75
CA LYS A 199 4.77 -39.64 22.36
C LYS A 199 3.68 -39.07 21.45
N SER A 200 4.09 -38.77 20.22
CA SER A 200 3.14 -38.36 19.19
C SER A 200 2.41 -39.58 18.64
N THR A 201 1.14 -39.39 18.28
CA THR A 201 0.24 -40.45 17.77
C THR A 201 0.19 -40.54 16.24
N ALA A 202 0.74 -39.56 15.52
CA ALA A 202 0.76 -39.53 14.06
C ALA A 202 1.89 -40.40 13.46
N PRO A 203 1.65 -41.13 12.34
CA PRO A 203 2.71 -41.82 11.63
C PRO A 203 3.67 -40.83 10.97
N MET A 204 4.97 -41.16 10.95
CA MET A 204 5.98 -40.31 10.30
C MET A 204 5.76 -40.25 8.78
N GLN A 205 5.22 -39.12 8.31
CA GLN A 205 5.38 -38.67 6.92
C GLN A 205 6.88 -38.69 6.55
N PRO A 206 7.26 -39.14 5.35
CA PRO A 206 8.65 -39.06 4.91
C PRO A 206 9.11 -37.61 4.91
N ARG A 207 10.37 -37.37 5.29
CA ARG A 207 10.96 -36.02 5.31
C ARG A 207 10.90 -35.41 3.91
N ARG A 208 9.92 -34.54 3.65
CA ARG A 208 10.07 -33.49 2.63
C ARG A 208 11.38 -32.76 2.94
N LYS A 209 12.24 -32.58 1.93
CA LYS A 209 13.27 -31.54 2.02
C LYS A 209 12.54 -30.22 2.31
N LEU A 210 13.06 -29.38 3.21
CA LEU A 210 12.70 -27.97 3.12
C LEU A 210 13.24 -27.51 1.76
N GLN A 211 12.35 -27.17 0.83
CA GLN A 211 12.70 -26.19 -0.18
C GLN A 211 13.01 -24.90 0.59
N GLN A 212 14.10 -24.23 0.25
CA GLN A 212 14.27 -22.85 0.68
C GLN A 212 13.09 -22.06 0.09
N ALA A 213 12.42 -21.27 0.90
CA ALA A 213 11.44 -20.31 0.38
C ALA A 213 12.16 -19.42 -0.63
N ALA A 214 11.53 -19.17 -1.78
CA ALA A 214 12.07 -18.27 -2.78
C ALA A 214 12.24 -16.87 -2.16
N ARG A 215 13.29 -16.16 -2.57
CA ARG A 215 13.66 -14.84 -2.05
C ARG A 215 14.07 -13.95 -3.21
N TYR A 216 13.96 -12.64 -3.02
CA TYR A 216 14.75 -11.71 -3.83
C TYR A 216 16.23 -11.88 -3.46
N HIS A 217 17.08 -11.79 -4.47
CA HIS A 217 18.52 -11.95 -4.37
C HIS A 217 19.24 -10.69 -4.87
N GLY A 218 20.42 -10.42 -4.31
CA GLY A 218 21.17 -9.19 -4.53
C GLY A 218 21.88 -8.74 -3.26
N HIS A 219 22.80 -7.81 -3.41
CA HIS A 219 23.52 -7.14 -2.34
C HIS A 219 23.50 -5.61 -2.52
N GLU A 220 23.58 -4.91 -1.40
CA GLU A 220 23.69 -3.46 -1.39
C GLU A 220 25.09 -3.05 -1.87
N VAL A 221 25.15 -2.36 -3.00
CA VAL A 221 26.39 -1.79 -3.55
C VAL A 221 26.41 -0.28 -3.35
N PRO A 222 27.59 0.34 -3.13
CA PRO A 222 27.66 1.78 -2.92
C PRO A 222 27.31 2.55 -4.20
N ALA A 223 26.50 3.60 -4.06
CA ALA A 223 26.24 4.57 -5.12
C ALA A 223 27.55 5.17 -5.66
N ARG A 224 27.55 5.49 -6.95
CA ARG A 224 28.68 6.16 -7.64
C ARG A 224 28.15 7.37 -8.40
N ASP A 225 28.92 8.44 -8.40
CA ASP A 225 28.60 9.72 -9.06
C ASP A 225 27.20 10.29 -8.71
N GLY A 226 26.68 9.92 -7.53
CA GLY A 226 25.38 10.34 -7.00
C GLY A 226 24.28 9.27 -7.06
N GLY A 227 24.44 8.18 -7.82
CA GLY A 227 23.37 7.20 -8.02
C GLY A 227 23.83 5.88 -8.62
N ALA A 228 22.99 5.31 -9.50
CA ALA A 228 23.17 3.96 -10.02
C ALA A 228 23.96 3.93 -11.34
N ALA A 229 25.29 4.03 -11.24
CA ALA A 229 26.23 3.91 -12.35
C ALA A 229 26.36 2.49 -12.98
N PHE A 230 25.37 1.61 -12.78
CA PHE A 230 25.13 0.46 -13.68
C PHE A 230 24.05 0.78 -14.74
N PHE A 231 23.42 1.95 -14.64
CA PHE A 231 22.82 2.67 -15.75
C PHE A 231 23.80 3.73 -16.29
N LYS A 232 23.58 4.17 -17.53
CA LYS A 232 24.30 5.29 -18.14
C LYS A 232 23.62 6.61 -17.81
N ALA A 233 24.41 7.68 -17.74
CA ALA A 233 23.87 9.04 -17.77
C ALA A 233 23.06 9.26 -19.07
N ASN A 234 21.94 9.99 -18.99
CA ASN A 234 21.06 10.28 -20.12
C ASN A 234 21.83 10.74 -21.38
N ASP A 235 21.79 9.95 -22.45
CA ASP A 235 22.44 10.31 -23.72
C ASP A 235 21.54 11.25 -24.54
N HIS A 236 21.39 12.47 -24.03
CA HIS A 236 20.54 13.54 -24.55
C HIS A 236 20.99 14.10 -25.93
N ARG A 237 21.72 13.36 -26.77
CA ARG A 237 22.20 13.80 -28.11
C ARG A 237 21.10 14.35 -29.03
N LEU A 238 19.86 13.91 -28.91
CA LEU A 238 18.73 14.45 -29.70
C LEU A 238 18.33 15.87 -29.29
N VAL A 239 18.50 16.21 -28.01
CA VAL A 239 18.11 17.49 -27.39
C VAL A 239 19.31 18.38 -27.04
N ALA A 240 20.55 17.87 -27.17
CA ALA A 240 21.79 18.57 -26.84
C ALA A 240 21.92 19.91 -27.58
N GLY A 241 22.11 21.00 -26.82
CA GLY A 241 22.17 22.36 -27.34
C GLY A 241 20.80 22.97 -27.72
N LYS A 242 19.70 22.22 -27.57
CA LYS A 242 18.32 22.69 -27.76
C LYS A 242 17.67 23.13 -26.44
N ASP A 243 18.42 23.19 -25.35
CA ASP A 243 17.94 23.43 -23.99
C ASP A 243 17.11 24.72 -23.88
N ALA A 244 17.55 25.79 -24.55
CA ALA A 244 16.84 27.07 -24.57
C ALA A 244 15.56 27.03 -25.42
N LEU A 245 15.53 26.19 -26.46
CA LEU A 245 14.38 25.97 -27.33
C LEU A 245 13.31 25.14 -26.61
N LEU A 246 13.71 24.06 -25.94
CA LEU A 246 12.82 23.20 -25.15
C LEU A 246 12.29 23.91 -23.91
N ARG A 247 13.10 24.68 -23.17
CA ARG A 247 12.60 25.54 -22.07
C ARG A 247 11.61 26.62 -22.53
N LYS A 248 11.68 27.08 -23.78
CA LYS A 248 10.63 27.94 -24.35
C LYS A 248 9.37 27.12 -24.65
N HIS A 249 9.51 26.05 -25.43
CA HIS A 249 8.36 25.28 -25.90
C HIS A 249 7.59 24.57 -24.78
N ARG A 250 8.27 24.18 -23.70
CA ARG A 250 7.63 23.66 -22.48
C ARG A 250 6.60 24.63 -21.90
N LYS A 251 6.85 25.95 -21.95
CA LYS A 251 5.91 26.99 -21.51
C LYS A 251 4.74 27.24 -22.48
N GLU A 252 4.76 26.59 -23.64
CA GLU A 252 3.71 26.66 -24.66
C GLU A 252 2.81 25.42 -24.64
N LEU A 253 3.22 24.35 -23.92
CA LEU A 253 2.54 23.04 -23.90
C LEU A 253 2.29 22.48 -22.48
N VAL A 254 3.13 22.76 -21.49
CA VAL A 254 2.88 22.30 -20.12
C VAL A 254 2.06 23.34 -19.38
N HIS A 255 0.86 22.96 -18.97
CA HIS A 255 -0.09 23.82 -18.28
C HIS A 255 -0.02 23.63 -16.76
N ASP A 256 0.20 24.73 -16.02
CA ASP A 256 -0.07 24.77 -14.59
C ASP A 256 -1.56 24.45 -14.33
N ALA A 257 -1.87 23.76 -13.22
CA ALA A 257 -3.24 23.46 -12.78
C ALA A 257 -4.14 22.77 -13.84
N TYR A 258 -3.59 21.95 -14.74
CA TYR A 258 -4.32 21.29 -15.84
C TYR A 258 -5.65 20.64 -15.41
N PHE A 259 -5.69 19.91 -14.28
CA PHE A 259 -6.94 19.27 -13.81
C PHE A 259 -7.96 20.25 -13.22
N GLN A 260 -7.58 21.49 -12.91
CA GLN A 260 -8.52 22.53 -12.50
C GLN A 260 -9.26 23.12 -13.70
N ALA A 261 -8.70 23.03 -14.91
CA ALA A 261 -9.25 23.65 -16.13
C ALA A 261 -10.72 23.24 -16.40
N PRO A 262 -11.61 24.17 -16.77
CA PRO A 262 -12.99 23.85 -17.16
C PRO A 262 -13.08 22.89 -18.36
N SER A 263 -12.02 22.83 -19.18
CA SER A 263 -11.86 21.92 -20.30
C SER A 263 -10.37 21.70 -20.56
N THR A 264 -9.86 20.51 -20.24
CA THR A 264 -8.48 20.10 -20.55
C THR A 264 -8.29 19.96 -22.06
N ARG A 265 -9.33 19.50 -22.77
CA ARG A 265 -9.32 19.41 -24.24
C ARG A 265 -9.14 20.77 -24.92
N ALA A 266 -9.70 21.84 -24.34
CA ALA A 266 -9.59 23.19 -24.88
C ALA A 266 -8.24 23.87 -24.60
N LEU A 267 -7.47 23.39 -23.62
CA LEU A 267 -6.05 23.77 -23.48
C LEU A 267 -5.20 23.18 -24.61
N GLY A 268 -5.56 21.99 -25.08
CA GLY A 268 -4.90 21.32 -26.19
C GLY A 268 -3.75 20.42 -25.73
N LYS A 269 -2.59 20.56 -26.37
CA LYS A 269 -1.45 19.64 -26.19
C LYS A 269 -0.77 19.82 -24.83
N ASP A 270 -0.67 18.74 -24.05
CA ASP A 270 0.07 18.70 -22.77
C ASP A 270 0.97 17.46 -22.65
N VAL A 271 1.98 17.53 -21.78
CA VAL A 271 2.98 16.47 -21.54
C VAL A 271 3.06 16.17 -20.05
N MET A 272 2.58 14.98 -19.68
CA MET A 272 2.58 14.41 -18.35
C MET A 272 3.76 13.45 -18.17
N VAL A 273 4.46 13.56 -17.05
CA VAL A 273 5.65 12.73 -16.75
C VAL A 273 5.26 11.50 -15.93
N HIS A 274 5.71 10.32 -16.38
CA HIS A 274 5.34 9.00 -15.82
C HIS A 274 6.17 8.67 -14.57
N ARG A 275 5.49 8.25 -13.49
CA ARG A 275 6.06 8.01 -12.14
C ARG A 275 6.88 9.19 -11.58
N GLY A 276 6.46 10.42 -11.90
CA GLY A 276 7.23 11.66 -11.69
C GLY A 276 8.25 11.91 -12.80
N LEU A 277 9.41 12.50 -12.50
CA LEU A 277 10.54 12.55 -13.42
C LEU A 277 11.77 11.93 -12.75
N PHE A 278 11.81 10.60 -12.76
CA PHE A 278 12.87 9.80 -12.15
C PHE A 278 14.14 9.72 -13.03
N ASP A 279 15.24 9.29 -12.42
CA ASP A 279 16.55 9.14 -13.05
C ASP A 279 17.41 8.21 -12.20
N ASN A 280 17.48 6.93 -12.59
CA ASN A 280 18.20 5.92 -11.84
C ASN A 280 19.70 6.22 -11.77
N HIS A 281 20.31 6.69 -12.86
CA HIS A 281 21.72 7.06 -12.87
C HIS A 281 22.01 8.18 -11.86
N ALA A 282 21.14 9.20 -11.77
CA ALA A 282 21.25 10.29 -10.79
C ALA A 282 20.73 9.92 -9.38
N GLY A 283 20.35 8.67 -9.12
CA GLY A 283 19.93 8.21 -7.80
C GLY A 283 18.50 8.58 -7.40
N ILE A 284 17.68 9.03 -8.36
CA ILE A 284 16.31 9.51 -8.14
C ILE A 284 15.34 8.37 -8.52
N PRO A 285 14.76 7.64 -7.56
CA PRO A 285 13.88 6.51 -7.84
C PRO A 285 12.51 6.97 -8.35
N GLU A 286 11.84 6.10 -9.09
CA GLU A 286 10.45 6.27 -9.51
C GLU A 286 9.49 6.42 -8.33
N ASN A 287 8.36 7.11 -8.55
CA ASN A 287 7.30 7.24 -7.55
C ASN A 287 7.79 7.83 -6.19
N SER A 288 8.71 8.80 -6.25
CA SER A 288 9.36 9.41 -5.07
C SER A 288 9.17 10.93 -5.01
N LEU A 289 9.40 11.52 -3.82
CA LEU A 289 9.35 12.97 -3.65
C LEU A 289 10.46 13.68 -4.45
N ALA A 290 11.65 13.08 -4.55
CA ALA A 290 12.72 13.57 -5.43
C ALA A 290 12.33 13.56 -6.91
N ALA A 291 11.54 12.58 -7.39
CA ALA A 291 11.01 12.57 -8.76
C ALA A 291 9.96 13.68 -8.99
N ILE A 292 9.17 14.04 -7.98
CA ILE A 292 8.26 15.21 -8.00
C ILE A 292 9.07 16.52 -8.05
N ASP A 293 10.08 16.67 -7.19
CA ASP A 293 10.95 17.86 -7.16
C ASP A 293 11.70 18.05 -8.48
N ARG A 294 12.24 16.97 -9.06
CA ARG A 294 12.91 17.00 -10.35
C ARG A 294 11.95 17.38 -11.48
N ALA A 295 10.73 16.84 -11.51
CA ALA A 295 9.72 17.23 -12.48
C ALA A 295 9.41 18.73 -12.38
N TYR A 296 9.14 19.22 -11.16
CA TYR A 296 8.86 20.64 -10.90
C TYR A 296 10.02 21.56 -11.30
N ALA A 297 11.25 21.23 -10.89
CA ALA A 297 12.45 22.02 -11.13
C ALA A 297 12.86 22.09 -12.61
N GLN A 298 12.62 21.02 -13.37
CA GLN A 298 12.80 21.03 -14.82
C GLN A 298 11.70 21.86 -15.54
N GLY A 299 10.54 22.06 -14.90
CA GLY A 299 9.43 22.85 -15.44
C GLY A 299 8.26 22.01 -15.96
N TYR A 300 8.12 20.76 -15.53
CA TYR A 300 6.89 19.98 -15.70
C TYR A 300 5.92 20.25 -14.56
N ARG A 301 4.62 20.13 -14.84
CA ARG A 301 3.53 20.42 -13.90
C ARG A 301 2.53 19.29 -13.76
N ASN A 302 2.39 18.47 -14.78
CA ASN A 302 1.46 17.36 -14.81
C ASN A 302 2.25 16.05 -14.64
N LEU A 303 1.92 15.31 -13.59
CA LEU A 303 2.55 14.06 -13.21
C LEU A 303 1.54 12.92 -13.31
N GLU A 304 2.03 11.72 -13.52
CA GLU A 304 1.39 10.49 -13.08
C GLU A 304 2.27 9.86 -11.98
N LEU A 305 1.62 9.21 -11.00
CA LEU A 305 2.26 8.45 -9.92
C LEU A 305 1.43 7.19 -9.63
N ASP A 306 2.10 6.05 -9.50
CA ASP A 306 1.47 4.78 -9.18
C ASP A 306 0.98 4.72 -7.72
N VAL A 307 -0.19 4.11 -7.51
CA VAL A 307 -0.75 3.89 -6.16
C VAL A 307 -1.03 2.41 -5.86
N GLU A 308 -0.58 1.99 -4.69
CA GLU A 308 -1.02 0.77 -4.00
C GLU A 308 -1.52 1.13 -2.58
N VAL A 309 -2.08 0.15 -1.86
CA VAL A 309 -2.65 0.36 -0.51
C VAL A 309 -2.04 -0.60 0.52
N SER A 310 -1.65 -0.04 1.66
CA SER A 310 -1.06 -0.77 2.80
C SER A 310 -2.08 -1.65 3.55
N ALA A 311 -1.60 -2.55 4.40
CA ALA A 311 -2.47 -3.42 5.22
C ALA A 311 -3.43 -2.67 6.16
N ASP A 312 -3.08 -1.46 6.56
CA ASP A 312 -3.87 -0.51 7.37
C ASP A 312 -4.66 0.51 6.52
N GLY A 313 -4.75 0.32 5.20
CA GLY A 313 -5.64 1.07 4.31
C GLY A 313 -5.13 2.43 3.84
N VAL A 314 -3.85 2.74 4.05
CA VAL A 314 -3.23 4.00 3.60
C VAL A 314 -2.77 3.85 2.14
N PRO A 315 -3.18 4.75 1.21
CA PRO A 315 -2.63 4.77 -0.14
C PRO A 315 -1.17 5.25 -0.15
N VAL A 316 -0.29 4.52 -0.84
CA VAL A 316 1.15 4.76 -0.92
C VAL A 316 1.64 4.82 -2.36
N LEU A 317 2.74 5.53 -2.61
CA LEU A 317 3.39 5.58 -3.91
C LEU A 317 4.17 4.29 -4.19
N MET A 318 3.72 3.49 -5.16
CA MET A 318 4.29 2.16 -5.47
C MET A 318 3.75 1.62 -6.81
N HIS A 319 4.63 1.17 -7.72
CA HIS A 319 4.18 0.54 -8.99
C HIS A 319 3.73 -0.92 -8.80
N ASP A 320 4.47 -1.68 -8.00
CA ASP A 320 4.32 -3.13 -7.88
C ASP A 320 3.35 -3.50 -6.75
N PHE A 321 2.52 -4.51 -6.98
CA PHE A 321 1.69 -5.16 -5.95
C PHE A 321 2.54 -5.76 -4.81
N SER A 322 3.85 -5.87 -4.98
CA SER A 322 4.81 -6.49 -4.07
C SER A 322 6.12 -5.70 -3.96
N ILE A 323 6.56 -5.40 -2.74
CA ILE A 323 7.55 -4.34 -2.46
C ILE A 323 9.02 -4.69 -2.74
N GLY A 324 9.34 -5.94 -3.09
CA GLY A 324 10.71 -6.47 -3.15
C GLY A 324 11.61 -5.77 -4.17
N ARG A 325 11.10 -5.49 -5.39
CA ARG A 325 11.87 -4.77 -6.41
C ARG A 325 12.29 -3.37 -5.95
N MET A 326 11.37 -2.64 -5.33
CA MET A 326 11.54 -1.22 -4.98
C MET A 326 12.11 -0.99 -3.57
N THR A 327 12.25 -2.01 -2.71
CA THR A 327 12.74 -1.84 -1.32
C THR A 327 13.79 -2.87 -0.84
N ASP A 328 14.13 -3.85 -1.67
CA ASP A 328 14.88 -5.06 -1.28
C ASP A 328 14.23 -5.87 -0.14
N ASP A 329 12.89 -5.91 -0.05
CA ASP A 329 12.24 -6.90 0.82
C ASP A 329 12.58 -8.33 0.32
N PRO A 330 13.33 -9.14 1.09
CA PRO A 330 13.81 -10.43 0.62
C PRO A 330 12.69 -11.47 0.50
N GLN A 331 11.49 -11.18 1.00
CA GLN A 331 10.28 -11.98 0.81
C GLN A 331 9.37 -11.42 -0.29
N ASN A 332 9.62 -10.22 -0.83
CA ASN A 332 8.73 -9.55 -1.79
C ASN A 332 7.27 -9.54 -1.31
N ARG A 333 6.99 -9.17 -0.05
CA ARG A 333 5.63 -9.15 0.50
C ARG A 333 4.70 -8.28 -0.34
N LEU A 334 3.40 -8.62 -0.39
CA LEU A 334 2.41 -7.76 -1.04
C LEU A 334 2.29 -6.44 -0.25
N VAL A 335 2.03 -5.31 -0.91
CA VAL A 335 1.84 -4.01 -0.23
C VAL A 335 0.72 -4.10 0.81
N SER A 336 -0.37 -4.77 0.44
CA SER A 336 -1.55 -5.05 1.29
C SER A 336 -1.28 -6.01 2.47
N GLN A 337 -0.08 -6.60 2.57
CA GLN A 337 0.36 -7.41 3.72
C GLN A 337 1.22 -6.61 4.72
N VAL A 338 1.55 -5.33 4.43
CA VAL A 338 2.49 -4.52 5.21
C VAL A 338 1.83 -3.21 5.68
N PRO A 339 1.81 -2.90 6.99
CA PRO A 339 1.29 -1.63 7.50
C PRO A 339 2.13 -0.43 7.05
N PHE A 340 1.50 0.75 6.88
CA PHE A 340 2.17 1.98 6.48
C PHE A 340 3.21 2.47 7.51
N ALA A 341 3.02 2.11 8.79
CA ALA A 341 4.03 2.30 9.83
C ALA A 341 5.35 1.55 9.57
N GLN A 342 5.33 0.45 8.80
CA GLN A 342 6.55 -0.18 8.30
C GLN A 342 6.98 0.43 6.95
N LEU A 343 6.05 0.57 5.98
CA LEU A 343 6.39 1.02 4.62
C LEU A 343 7.12 2.37 4.59
N ARG A 344 6.68 3.35 5.40
CA ARG A 344 7.29 4.70 5.43
C ARG A 344 8.78 4.72 5.83
N GLU A 345 9.23 3.69 6.54
CA GLU A 345 10.61 3.52 7.02
C GLU A 345 11.44 2.65 6.06
N MET A 346 10.82 2.07 5.02
CA MET A 346 11.52 1.26 4.02
C MET A 346 12.11 2.18 2.94
N PRO A 347 13.44 2.19 2.77
CA PRO A 347 14.08 3.01 1.76
C PRO A 347 13.79 2.46 0.37
N LEU A 348 13.63 3.36 -0.60
CA LEU A 348 13.55 2.99 -2.00
C LEU A 348 14.93 2.56 -2.49
N VAL A 349 14.98 1.49 -3.28
CA VAL A 349 16.22 0.99 -3.90
C VAL A 349 16.13 1.03 -5.42
N ILE A 350 17.26 1.37 -6.05
CA ILE A 350 17.44 1.24 -7.50
C ILE A 350 18.16 -0.09 -7.71
N ARG A 351 17.49 -1.04 -8.37
CA ARG A 351 17.91 -2.43 -8.51
C ARG A 351 18.47 -2.71 -9.90
N ASN A 352 19.64 -3.34 -9.96
CA ASN A 352 20.25 -3.82 -11.20
C ASN A 352 19.42 -4.97 -11.76
N PRO A 353 18.90 -4.89 -13.00
CA PRO A 353 18.13 -5.98 -13.59
C PRO A 353 18.96 -7.25 -13.82
N VAL A 354 20.31 -7.18 -13.92
CA VAL A 354 21.13 -8.34 -14.33
C VAL A 354 21.42 -9.30 -13.16
N ASP A 355 22.17 -8.86 -12.15
CA ASP A 355 22.56 -9.67 -10.99
C ASP A 355 21.56 -9.58 -9.83
N GLY A 356 20.85 -8.45 -9.72
CA GLY A 356 19.94 -8.15 -8.62
C GLY A 356 20.57 -7.29 -7.51
N ASP A 357 21.84 -6.93 -7.61
CA ASP A 357 22.46 -5.95 -6.69
C ASP A 357 21.74 -4.60 -6.79
N PHE A 358 21.80 -3.80 -5.73
CA PHE A 358 20.98 -2.60 -5.63
C PHE A 358 21.67 -1.47 -4.88
N ILE A 359 21.23 -0.24 -5.16
CA ILE A 359 21.65 0.97 -4.47
C ILE A 359 20.48 1.48 -3.65
N LYS A 360 20.70 1.62 -2.35
CA LYS A 360 19.74 2.26 -1.44
C LYS A 360 19.78 3.78 -1.63
N THR A 361 18.60 4.38 -1.77
CA THR A 361 18.45 5.84 -1.88
C THR A 361 18.16 6.47 -0.52
N ASP A 362 18.11 7.80 -0.44
CA ASP A 362 17.66 8.53 0.75
C ASP A 362 16.12 8.71 0.81
N GLN A 363 15.40 8.28 -0.23
CA GLN A 363 13.95 8.30 -0.31
C GLN A 363 13.35 7.08 0.38
N THR A 364 12.13 7.20 0.92
CA THR A 364 11.32 6.08 1.41
C THR A 364 9.95 6.05 0.72
N ILE A 365 9.14 5.02 0.98
CA ILE A 365 7.77 4.95 0.45
C ILE A 365 6.92 6.07 1.05
N ALA A 366 6.55 7.06 0.22
CA ALA A 366 5.66 8.14 0.61
C ALA A 366 4.19 7.71 0.60
N ALA A 367 3.37 8.32 1.48
CA ALA A 367 1.91 8.26 1.35
C ALA A 367 1.45 9.14 0.18
N VAL A 368 0.32 8.80 -0.45
CA VAL A 368 -0.31 9.65 -1.48
C VAL A 368 -0.66 11.03 -0.92
N GLU A 369 -1.11 11.10 0.34
CA GLU A 369 -1.44 12.37 1.02
C GLU A 369 -0.19 13.28 1.10
N GLN A 370 0.94 12.74 1.55
CA GLN A 370 2.25 13.41 1.60
C GLN A 370 2.75 13.84 0.21
N ALA A 371 2.57 12.99 -0.81
CA ALA A 371 3.00 13.29 -2.18
C ALA A 371 2.17 14.41 -2.83
N LEU A 372 0.85 14.41 -2.63
CA LEU A 372 -0.04 15.48 -3.10
C LEU A 372 0.26 16.79 -2.38
N GLU A 373 0.50 16.78 -1.07
CA GLU A 373 0.94 17.96 -0.33
C GLU A 373 2.27 18.51 -0.86
N HIS A 374 3.27 17.65 -1.08
CA HIS A 374 4.58 18.06 -1.61
C HIS A 374 4.50 18.65 -3.02
N ALA A 375 3.58 18.17 -3.86
CA ALA A 375 3.31 18.70 -5.21
C ALA A 375 2.47 19.99 -5.20
N LEU A 376 1.54 20.14 -4.24
CA LEU A 376 0.66 21.32 -4.13
C LEU A 376 1.25 22.48 -3.31
N GLN A 377 2.31 22.22 -2.53
CA GLN A 377 3.12 23.27 -1.90
C GLN A 377 4.12 23.94 -2.86
N LYS A 378 4.19 23.52 -4.14
CA LYS A 378 5.08 24.17 -5.12
C LYS A 378 4.53 25.55 -5.54
N PRO A 379 5.40 26.54 -5.84
CA PRO A 379 4.98 27.90 -6.23
C PRO A 379 4.02 28.01 -7.43
N GLU A 380 4.15 27.13 -8.42
CA GLU A 380 3.13 26.97 -9.47
C GLU A 380 2.44 25.60 -9.35
N ALA A 381 1.13 25.58 -9.57
CA ALA A 381 0.27 24.46 -9.24
C ALA A 381 0.48 23.24 -10.15
N MET A 382 0.77 22.09 -9.53
CA MET A 382 0.91 20.81 -10.20
C MET A 382 -0.41 20.04 -10.29
N SER A 383 -0.53 19.15 -11.27
CA SER A 383 -1.58 18.14 -11.36
C SER A 383 -0.98 16.74 -11.26
N VAL A 384 -1.65 15.81 -10.57
CA VAL A 384 -1.14 14.46 -10.28
C VAL A 384 -2.21 13.41 -10.57
N ALA A 385 -2.04 12.64 -11.64
CA ALA A 385 -2.83 11.45 -11.93
C ALA A 385 -2.31 10.30 -11.04
N LEU A 386 -3.21 9.71 -10.26
CA LEU A 386 -2.92 8.63 -9.33
C LEU A 386 -3.33 7.30 -9.97
N ASP A 387 -2.36 6.52 -10.45
CA ASP A 387 -2.56 5.28 -11.21
C ASP A 387 -2.93 4.13 -10.27
N CYS A 388 -4.26 3.97 -10.10
CA CYS A 388 -4.89 3.07 -9.15
C CYS A 388 -5.14 1.70 -9.79
N LYS A 389 -4.58 0.66 -9.17
CA LYS A 389 -4.72 -0.75 -9.59
C LYS A 389 -5.68 -1.49 -8.63
N GLU A 390 -6.38 -2.52 -9.12
CA GLU A 390 -7.43 -3.23 -8.36
C GLU A 390 -8.42 -2.27 -7.64
N ASP A 391 -8.75 -2.50 -6.35
CA ASP A 391 -9.66 -1.70 -5.51
C ASP A 391 -8.97 -0.55 -4.73
N THR A 392 -7.79 -0.08 -5.19
CA THR A 392 -7.05 1.02 -4.56
C THR A 392 -7.70 2.40 -4.79
N ALA A 393 -8.48 2.57 -5.85
CA ALA A 393 -9.11 3.85 -6.19
C ALA A 393 -10.11 4.29 -5.11
N GLU A 394 -10.77 3.35 -4.45
CA GLU A 394 -11.64 3.59 -3.30
C GLU A 394 -10.86 4.25 -2.16
N ALA A 395 -9.68 3.73 -1.81
CA ALA A 395 -8.86 4.29 -0.73
C ALA A 395 -8.38 5.73 -1.06
N VAL A 396 -7.98 5.98 -2.33
CA VAL A 396 -7.65 7.34 -2.81
C VAL A 396 -8.87 8.26 -2.77
N ALA A 397 -10.06 7.78 -3.17
CA ALA A 397 -11.27 8.57 -3.07
C ALA A 397 -11.63 8.91 -1.62
N MET A 398 -11.47 7.96 -0.69
CA MET A 398 -11.69 8.19 0.74
C MET A 398 -10.68 9.17 1.35
N LEU A 399 -9.43 9.18 0.87
CA LEU A 399 -8.47 10.25 1.16
C LEU A 399 -8.98 11.62 0.65
N LEU A 400 -9.29 11.74 -0.64
CA LEU A 400 -9.72 13.00 -1.26
C LEU A 400 -11.05 13.53 -0.69
N MET A 401 -11.95 12.66 -0.22
CA MET A 401 -13.16 13.06 0.49
C MET A 401 -12.91 13.61 1.90
N ARG A 402 -11.83 13.18 2.58
CA ARG A 402 -11.35 13.80 3.84
C ARG A 402 -10.56 15.08 3.58
N ARG A 403 -9.82 15.13 2.47
CA ARG A 403 -8.91 16.21 2.05
C ARG A 403 -9.39 16.91 0.76
N PRO A 404 -10.52 17.66 0.82
CA PRO A 404 -11.09 18.33 -0.34
C PRO A 404 -10.20 19.47 -0.91
N ASP A 405 -9.18 19.89 -0.16
CA ASP A 405 -8.10 20.76 -0.59
C ASP A 405 -7.21 20.10 -1.66
N LEU A 406 -6.93 18.79 -1.55
CA LEU A 406 -6.09 18.06 -2.49
C LEU A 406 -6.81 17.72 -3.82
N CYS A 407 -8.15 17.69 -3.81
CA CYS A 407 -8.98 17.38 -4.98
C CYS A 407 -8.72 18.25 -6.22
N GLN A 408 -8.18 19.46 -6.06
CA GLN A 408 -7.98 20.37 -7.19
C GLN A 408 -6.81 19.96 -8.09
N GLY A 409 -5.74 19.39 -7.51
CA GLY A 409 -4.58 18.88 -8.25
C GLY A 409 -4.60 17.38 -8.50
N ALA A 410 -5.33 16.60 -7.70
CA ALA A 410 -5.40 15.15 -7.86
C ALA A 410 -6.43 14.71 -8.92
N ALA A 411 -6.14 13.63 -9.63
CA ALA A 411 -7.14 12.84 -10.36
C ALA A 411 -6.91 11.34 -10.16
N ILE A 412 -8.00 10.57 -10.01
CA ILE A 412 -7.94 9.11 -9.86
C ILE A 412 -7.90 8.48 -11.25
N LYS A 413 -6.79 7.82 -11.61
CA LYS A 413 -6.64 7.08 -12.86
C LYS A 413 -6.94 5.60 -12.60
N LEU A 414 -7.84 5.00 -13.38
CA LEU A 414 -8.40 3.67 -13.09
C LEU A 414 -8.78 2.90 -14.35
N TYR A 415 -8.90 1.56 -14.26
CA TYR A 415 -8.97 0.67 -15.42
C TYR A 415 -10.23 -0.20 -15.48
N ALA A 416 -10.80 -0.39 -16.68
CA ALA A 416 -11.96 -1.27 -16.86
C ALA A 416 -11.68 -2.76 -16.57
N LYS A 417 -10.42 -3.22 -16.68
CA LYS A 417 -9.99 -4.55 -16.22
C LYS A 417 -10.13 -4.80 -14.70
N TYR A 418 -10.21 -3.75 -13.89
CA TYR A 418 -10.39 -3.83 -12.44
C TYR A 418 -11.84 -3.51 -12.06
N TYR A 419 -12.42 -2.51 -12.74
CA TYR A 419 -13.81 -2.08 -12.56
C TYR A 419 -14.70 -2.61 -13.69
N THR A 420 -14.87 -3.93 -13.85
CA THR A 420 -15.72 -4.51 -14.90
C THR A 420 -17.18 -4.03 -14.84
N GLY A 421 -17.69 -3.73 -13.63
CA GLY A 421 -18.99 -3.10 -13.39
C GLY A 421 -19.00 -1.56 -13.40
N GLY A 422 -17.87 -0.93 -13.71
CA GLY A 422 -17.70 0.53 -13.82
C GLY A 422 -17.98 1.29 -12.53
N PHE A 423 -18.50 2.52 -12.64
CA PHE A 423 -18.78 3.37 -11.47
C PHE A 423 -19.76 2.74 -10.45
N ASP A 424 -20.67 1.85 -10.88
CA ASP A 424 -21.57 1.15 -9.94
C ASP A 424 -20.85 0.08 -9.10
N GLN A 425 -19.75 -0.51 -9.59
CA GLN A 425 -18.87 -1.39 -8.80
C GLN A 425 -18.09 -0.58 -7.75
N PHE A 426 -17.54 0.56 -8.16
CA PHE A 426 -16.86 1.48 -7.27
C PHE A 426 -17.79 2.01 -6.15
N LEU A 427 -19.02 2.42 -6.51
CA LEU A 427 -20.05 2.73 -5.51
C LEU A 427 -20.42 1.52 -4.64
N SER A 428 -20.54 0.32 -5.21
CA SER A 428 -20.82 -0.91 -4.46
C SER A 428 -19.76 -1.18 -3.39
N ASN A 429 -18.48 -0.99 -3.71
CA ASN A 429 -17.36 -1.16 -2.78
C ASN A 429 -17.35 -0.07 -1.70
N LEU A 430 -17.53 1.20 -2.07
CA LEU A 430 -17.66 2.30 -1.10
C LEU A 430 -18.87 2.12 -0.17
N TYR A 431 -20.02 1.67 -0.68
CA TYR A 431 -21.21 1.39 0.13
C TYR A 431 -20.98 0.26 1.15
N LYS A 432 -20.21 -0.78 0.77
CA LYS A 432 -19.77 -1.84 1.70
C LYS A 432 -18.85 -1.29 2.79
N HIS A 433 -17.91 -0.41 2.44
CA HIS A 433 -17.02 0.24 3.40
C HIS A 433 -17.78 1.17 4.37
N TYR A 434 -18.54 2.14 3.85
CA TYR A 434 -19.28 3.13 4.64
C TYR A 434 -20.55 2.60 5.33
N GLN A 435 -20.86 1.31 5.16
CA GLN A 435 -22.12 0.69 5.60
C GLN A 435 -23.35 1.49 5.16
N ILE A 436 -23.46 1.75 3.85
CA ILE A 436 -24.60 2.41 3.21
C ILE A 436 -25.39 1.33 2.46
N ASN A 437 -26.65 1.10 2.83
CA ASN A 437 -27.50 0.17 2.10
C ASN A 437 -27.79 0.75 0.69
N PRO A 438 -27.62 -0.03 -0.40
CA PRO A 438 -27.85 0.48 -1.75
C PRO A 438 -29.33 0.83 -2.02
N LEU A 439 -30.27 0.12 -1.39
CA LEU A 439 -31.71 0.19 -1.71
C LEU A 439 -32.52 1.00 -0.69
N HIS A 440 -32.26 0.80 0.61
CA HIS A 440 -33.14 1.23 1.70
C HIS A 440 -33.39 2.74 1.70
N SER A 441 -34.63 3.18 1.90
CA SER A 441 -35.06 4.59 1.81
C SER A 441 -34.28 5.51 2.75
N GLN A 442 -34.10 5.13 4.02
CA GLN A 442 -33.41 5.93 5.05
C GLN A 442 -31.94 6.22 4.73
N ASP A 443 -31.29 5.45 3.85
CA ASP A 443 -29.91 5.69 3.43
C ASP A 443 -29.79 6.55 2.15
N ALA A 444 -30.90 6.93 1.50
CA ALA A 444 -30.88 7.83 0.34
C ALA A 444 -30.17 9.17 0.62
N PRO A 445 -30.30 9.82 1.80
CA PRO A 445 -29.53 11.03 2.13
C PRO A 445 -28.01 10.78 2.19
N ARG A 446 -27.58 9.56 2.55
CA ARG A 446 -26.16 9.15 2.62
C ARG A 446 -25.62 8.82 1.23
N ARG A 447 -26.38 8.10 0.40
CA ARG A 447 -26.07 7.89 -1.03
C ARG A 447 -25.91 9.23 -1.76
N ALA A 448 -26.87 10.14 -1.60
CA ALA A 448 -26.81 11.48 -2.17
C ALA A 448 -25.70 12.37 -1.57
N ALA A 449 -25.24 12.10 -0.34
CA ALA A 449 -24.08 12.78 0.23
C ALA A 449 -22.76 12.27 -0.38
N LEU A 450 -22.63 10.95 -0.59
CA LEU A 450 -21.46 10.36 -1.26
C LEU A 450 -21.37 10.82 -2.72
N ASP A 451 -22.46 10.79 -3.49
CA ASP A 451 -22.50 11.28 -4.87
C ASP A 451 -22.02 12.76 -4.96
N ARG A 452 -22.42 13.62 -4.00
CA ARG A 452 -21.97 15.03 -3.93
C ARG A 452 -20.50 15.23 -3.53
N LEU A 453 -19.85 14.21 -2.96
CA LEU A 453 -18.42 14.23 -2.67
C LEU A 453 -17.63 13.72 -3.88
N LEU A 454 -18.04 12.57 -4.44
CA LEU A 454 -17.43 11.97 -5.63
C LEU A 454 -17.48 12.89 -6.86
N ALA A 455 -18.57 13.64 -7.04
CA ALA A 455 -18.71 14.63 -8.11
C ALA A 455 -17.68 15.79 -8.09
N LYS A 456 -16.87 15.91 -7.02
CA LYS A 456 -15.77 16.88 -6.91
C LYS A 456 -14.39 16.30 -7.23
N ILE A 457 -14.29 14.97 -7.33
CA ILE A 457 -13.03 14.27 -7.55
C ILE A 457 -12.82 14.12 -9.07
N ASN A 458 -11.63 14.48 -9.53
CA ASN A 458 -11.26 14.29 -10.94
C ASN A 458 -10.97 12.81 -11.21
N VAL A 459 -11.31 12.32 -12.39
CA VAL A 459 -11.07 10.93 -12.81
C VAL A 459 -10.40 10.86 -14.19
N VAL A 460 -9.55 9.86 -14.39
CA VAL A 460 -8.92 9.49 -15.66
C VAL A 460 -9.26 8.03 -15.97
N PRO A 461 -10.44 7.75 -16.56
CA PRO A 461 -10.84 6.40 -16.90
C PRO A 461 -10.01 5.86 -18.09
N VAL A 462 -9.42 4.68 -17.88
CA VAL A 462 -8.57 3.97 -18.84
C VAL A 462 -9.31 2.74 -19.38
N PHE A 463 -9.44 2.69 -20.71
CA PHE A 463 -10.08 1.61 -21.43
C PHE A 463 -9.25 1.26 -22.68
N SER A 464 -8.58 0.10 -22.69
CA SER A 464 -7.81 -0.37 -23.84
C SER A 464 -8.52 -1.53 -24.55
N GLN A 465 -8.24 -1.72 -25.84
CA GLN A 465 -8.92 -2.72 -26.67
C GLN A 465 -8.90 -4.14 -26.10
N GLY A 466 -7.88 -4.51 -25.30
CA GLY A 466 -7.78 -5.83 -24.68
C GLY A 466 -8.85 -6.09 -23.62
N MET A 467 -9.43 -5.04 -23.03
CA MET A 467 -10.49 -5.14 -22.02
C MET A 467 -11.83 -5.58 -22.62
N LEU A 468 -12.02 -5.43 -23.94
CA LEU A 468 -13.23 -5.89 -24.66
C LEU A 468 -13.35 -7.42 -24.74
N ALA A 469 -12.26 -8.15 -24.48
CA ALA A 469 -12.29 -9.61 -24.40
C ALA A 469 -12.99 -10.11 -23.12
N ASP A 470 -13.11 -9.27 -22.09
CA ASP A 470 -13.74 -9.64 -20.83
C ASP A 470 -15.26 -9.85 -21.00
N ALA A 471 -15.75 -10.99 -20.51
CA ALA A 471 -17.15 -11.35 -20.62
C ALA A 471 -18.03 -10.69 -19.55
N GLN A 472 -17.51 -10.47 -18.34
CA GLN A 472 -18.23 -9.82 -17.24
C GLN A 472 -18.42 -8.32 -17.53
N LEU A 473 -17.40 -7.67 -18.11
CA LEU A 473 -17.48 -6.29 -18.59
C LEU A 473 -18.59 -6.13 -19.66
N ARG A 474 -18.67 -7.07 -20.62
CA ARG A 474 -19.74 -7.08 -21.63
C ARG A 474 -21.11 -7.45 -21.05
N GLU A 475 -21.19 -8.21 -19.96
CA GLU A 475 -22.44 -8.46 -19.23
C GLU A 475 -22.95 -7.20 -18.50
N PHE A 476 -22.07 -6.44 -17.86
CA PHE A 476 -22.43 -5.18 -17.18
C PHE A 476 -22.75 -4.02 -18.14
N PHE A 477 -22.17 -4.06 -19.35
CA PHE A 477 -22.27 -3.01 -20.39
C PHE A 477 -22.49 -3.64 -21.78
N PRO A 478 -23.69 -4.20 -22.05
CA PRO A 478 -23.96 -4.96 -23.27
C PRO A 478 -23.91 -4.09 -24.53
N GLY A 479 -23.16 -4.56 -25.52
CA GLY A 479 -23.21 -4.08 -26.90
C GLY A 479 -24.32 -4.74 -27.71
N LYS A 480 -24.65 -4.17 -28.88
CA LYS A 480 -25.65 -4.76 -29.79
C LYS A 480 -25.19 -6.08 -30.45
N ASP A 481 -23.89 -6.26 -30.59
CA ASP A 481 -23.19 -7.40 -31.22
C ASP A 481 -21.73 -7.48 -30.73
N ASP A 482 -21.03 -8.57 -31.05
CA ASP A 482 -19.56 -8.69 -30.87
C ASP A 482 -18.76 -8.07 -32.05
N GLY A 483 -19.41 -7.23 -32.86
CA GLY A 483 -18.79 -6.47 -33.94
C GLY A 483 -18.16 -5.16 -33.44
N PRO A 484 -17.45 -4.42 -34.31
CA PRO A 484 -16.80 -3.16 -33.92
C PRO A 484 -17.76 -2.09 -33.39
N GLU A 485 -19.04 -2.13 -33.79
CA GLU A 485 -20.05 -1.21 -33.25
C GLU A 485 -20.54 -1.62 -31.87
N GLY A 486 -20.95 -2.88 -31.66
CA GLY A 486 -21.41 -3.32 -30.34
C GLY A 486 -20.30 -3.28 -29.29
N LEU A 487 -19.07 -3.64 -29.65
CA LEU A 487 -17.90 -3.45 -28.78
C LEU A 487 -17.61 -1.97 -28.47
N ALA A 488 -17.94 -1.04 -29.38
CA ALA A 488 -17.86 0.40 -29.11
C ALA A 488 -19.04 0.88 -28.24
N ASP A 489 -20.21 0.25 -28.35
CA ASP A 489 -21.34 0.51 -27.44
C ASP A 489 -20.96 0.08 -26.00
N THR A 490 -20.29 -1.06 -25.83
CA THR A 490 -19.73 -1.50 -24.53
C THR A 490 -18.74 -0.48 -23.96
N ALA A 491 -17.73 -0.07 -24.74
CA ALA A 491 -16.69 0.84 -24.27
C ALA A 491 -17.23 2.24 -23.95
N VAL A 492 -18.14 2.79 -24.77
CA VAL A 492 -18.81 4.07 -24.49
C VAL A 492 -19.63 3.98 -23.20
N GLN A 493 -20.46 2.94 -23.01
CA GLN A 493 -21.26 2.80 -21.80
C GLN A 493 -20.41 2.66 -20.52
N TRP A 494 -19.30 1.91 -20.58
CA TRP A 494 -18.38 1.80 -19.45
C TRP A 494 -17.77 3.16 -19.11
N LEU A 495 -17.25 3.86 -20.11
CA LEU A 495 -16.66 5.20 -19.93
C LEU A 495 -17.71 6.16 -19.37
N GLU A 496 -18.91 6.24 -19.95
CA GLU A 496 -19.95 7.16 -19.50
C GLU A 496 -20.51 6.87 -18.11
N SER A 497 -20.24 5.68 -17.53
CA SER A 497 -20.56 5.41 -16.12
C SER A 497 -19.84 6.37 -15.15
N TRP A 498 -18.62 6.82 -15.51
CA TRP A 498 -17.76 7.68 -14.70
C TRP A 498 -18.14 9.18 -14.73
N ASN A 499 -19.16 9.57 -15.49
CA ASN A 499 -19.77 10.92 -15.53
C ASN A 499 -20.55 11.31 -14.26
N LYS A 500 -20.09 10.81 -13.12
CA LYS A 500 -20.58 11.04 -11.76
C LYS A 500 -19.45 11.50 -10.83
N MET A 501 -18.21 11.27 -11.25
CA MET A 501 -17.02 12.04 -10.90
C MET A 501 -16.80 13.11 -11.99
N ARG A 502 -15.64 13.78 -12.02
CA ARG A 502 -15.27 14.74 -13.07
C ARG A 502 -14.19 14.19 -14.00
N PRO A 503 -14.52 13.66 -15.19
CA PRO A 503 -13.49 13.24 -16.13
C PRO A 503 -12.63 14.42 -16.62
N VAL A 504 -11.32 14.34 -16.40
CA VAL A 504 -10.36 15.36 -16.86
C VAL A 504 -9.46 14.85 -17.99
N ILE A 505 -9.23 13.54 -18.07
CA ILE A 505 -8.51 12.88 -19.17
C ILE A 505 -9.23 11.56 -19.50
N VAL A 506 -9.13 11.06 -20.74
CA VAL A 506 -9.58 9.70 -21.14
C VAL A 506 -8.46 8.93 -21.81
N GLU A 507 -8.17 7.72 -21.36
CA GLU A 507 -7.25 6.80 -22.05
C GLU A 507 -8.03 5.73 -22.79
N ALA A 508 -8.62 6.12 -23.93
CA ALA A 508 -9.25 5.20 -24.88
C ALA A 508 -8.20 4.73 -25.90
N VAL A 509 -7.66 3.51 -25.72
CA VAL A 509 -6.43 3.03 -26.38
C VAL A 509 -6.71 1.87 -27.35
N ALA A 510 -6.44 2.09 -28.64
CA ALA A 510 -6.26 1.03 -29.63
C ALA A 510 -4.77 0.62 -29.71
N THR A 511 -4.50 -0.66 -29.93
CA THR A 511 -3.15 -1.23 -30.04
C THR A 511 -2.96 -2.08 -31.32
N ASP A 512 -4.06 -2.61 -31.87
CA ASP A 512 -4.15 -3.14 -33.22
C ASP A 512 -5.45 -2.64 -33.87
N GLN A 513 -5.33 -1.59 -34.69
CA GLN A 513 -6.43 -0.98 -35.44
C GLN A 513 -7.03 -1.90 -36.53
N GLN A 514 -6.47 -3.07 -36.82
CA GLN A 514 -7.07 -4.04 -37.73
C GLN A 514 -8.04 -5.00 -37.03
N SER A 515 -7.83 -5.31 -35.76
CA SER A 515 -8.79 -6.08 -34.94
C SER A 515 -10.16 -5.39 -34.83
N ALA A 516 -11.21 -6.18 -34.57
CA ALA A 516 -12.54 -5.64 -34.28
C ALA A 516 -12.53 -4.76 -33.01
N ALA A 517 -11.73 -5.12 -32.00
CA ALA A 517 -11.58 -4.37 -30.76
C ALA A 517 -10.87 -3.02 -30.96
N GLY A 518 -9.82 -2.95 -31.79
CA GLY A 518 -9.16 -1.68 -32.13
C GLY A 518 -10.08 -0.76 -32.94
N LYS A 519 -10.83 -1.31 -33.91
CA LYS A 519 -11.86 -0.57 -34.65
C LYS A 519 -12.97 -0.04 -33.73
N ALA A 520 -13.37 -0.82 -32.72
CA ALA A 520 -14.29 -0.39 -31.67
C ALA A 520 -13.71 0.76 -30.83
N MET A 521 -12.42 0.73 -30.50
CA MET A 521 -11.77 1.82 -29.77
C MET A 521 -11.69 3.12 -30.58
N GLU A 522 -11.39 3.06 -31.88
CA GLU A 522 -11.42 4.28 -32.73
C GLU A 522 -12.84 4.82 -32.90
N LEU A 523 -13.85 3.96 -33.01
CA LEU A 523 -15.25 4.38 -33.02
C LEU A 523 -15.67 4.99 -31.67
N THR A 524 -15.22 4.41 -30.55
CA THR A 524 -15.43 4.95 -29.19
C THR A 524 -14.83 6.34 -29.06
N ARG A 525 -13.57 6.52 -29.48
CA ARG A 525 -12.89 7.83 -29.52
C ARG A 525 -13.65 8.82 -30.41
N THR A 526 -14.14 8.38 -31.57
CA THR A 526 -14.93 9.21 -32.50
C THR A 526 -16.26 9.67 -31.88
N ARG A 527 -16.98 8.78 -31.19
CA ARG A 527 -18.24 9.08 -30.49
C ARG A 527 -18.02 10.03 -29.31
N LEU A 528 -17.04 9.74 -28.45
CA LEU A 528 -16.76 10.54 -27.25
C LEU A 528 -16.12 11.91 -27.55
N ARG A 529 -15.65 12.14 -28.78
CA ARG A 529 -15.15 13.45 -29.24
C ARG A 529 -16.23 14.40 -29.77
N GLN A 530 -17.48 13.94 -29.94
CA GLN A 530 -18.56 14.80 -30.44
C GLN A 530 -18.91 15.93 -29.45
N PRO A 531 -19.42 17.09 -29.91
CA PRO A 531 -19.67 18.26 -29.05
C PRO A 531 -20.75 18.06 -27.98
N ASP A 532 -21.67 17.12 -28.21
CA ASP A 532 -22.77 16.71 -27.33
C ASP A 532 -22.40 15.56 -26.38
N SER A 533 -21.22 14.94 -26.56
CA SER A 533 -20.75 13.90 -25.64
C SER A 533 -20.46 14.48 -24.26
N SER A 534 -20.77 13.67 -23.24
CA SER A 534 -20.33 13.89 -21.86
C SER A 534 -18.82 14.13 -21.71
N TYR A 535 -18.02 13.56 -22.62
CA TYR A 535 -16.57 13.68 -22.67
C TYR A 535 -16.06 14.84 -23.53
N ALA A 536 -16.94 15.71 -24.07
CA ALA A 536 -16.55 16.78 -24.98
C ALA A 536 -15.47 17.74 -24.44
N GLN A 537 -15.34 17.87 -23.12
CA GLN A 537 -14.36 18.74 -22.44
C GLN A 537 -13.08 18.03 -21.98
N ALA A 538 -13.03 16.70 -22.01
CA ALA A 538 -11.89 15.92 -21.54
C ALA A 538 -10.85 15.72 -22.66
N ALA A 539 -9.59 15.97 -22.33
CA ALA A 539 -8.45 15.61 -23.17
C ALA A 539 -8.36 14.09 -23.30
N PHE A 540 -8.03 13.55 -24.47
CA PHE A 540 -7.64 12.15 -24.57
C PHE A 540 -6.15 12.04 -24.29
N SER A 541 -5.75 11.14 -23.40
CA SER A 541 -4.34 10.78 -23.22
C SER A 541 -3.92 9.74 -24.25
N SER A 542 -2.66 9.86 -24.65
CA SER A 542 -1.86 8.83 -25.31
C SER A 542 -0.69 8.50 -24.39
N GLY A 543 -0.93 7.59 -23.45
CA GLY A 543 0.06 7.14 -22.48
C GLY A 543 0.80 5.90 -22.94
N TYR A 544 2.12 6.03 -23.13
CA TYR A 544 2.96 4.96 -23.64
C TYR A 544 4.32 4.97 -22.94
N ARG A 545 4.54 3.94 -22.13
CA ARG A 545 5.83 3.67 -21.48
C ARG A 545 6.85 3.24 -22.53
N TYR A 546 8.02 3.87 -22.53
CA TYR A 546 9.13 3.57 -23.42
C TYR A 546 9.80 2.27 -22.97
N GLU A 547 10.56 2.33 -21.88
CA GLU A 547 11.21 1.22 -21.25
C GLU A 547 11.37 1.46 -19.74
N ASP A 548 11.32 0.41 -18.93
CA ASP A 548 11.84 0.48 -17.57
C ASP A 548 13.37 0.27 -17.55
N PHE A 549 13.95 -0.37 -18.58
CA PHE A 549 15.38 -0.32 -18.90
C PHE A 549 15.68 -0.85 -20.32
N SER A 550 16.87 -0.51 -20.85
CA SER A 550 17.38 -1.03 -22.12
C SER A 550 18.82 -1.54 -22.02
N LEU A 551 19.18 -2.46 -22.92
CA LEU A 551 20.51 -3.07 -23.03
C LEU A 551 21.06 -2.85 -24.45
N PRO A 552 22.28 -2.31 -24.64
CA PRO A 552 22.85 -2.13 -25.96
C PRO A 552 23.09 -3.46 -26.71
N ARG A 553 22.86 -3.43 -28.03
CA ARG A 553 23.27 -4.50 -28.97
C ARG A 553 24.56 -4.13 -29.70
N ALA A 554 25.27 -5.14 -30.20
CA ALA A 554 26.55 -4.99 -30.88
C ALA A 554 26.47 -4.21 -32.21
N ASN A 555 25.27 -4.03 -32.77
CA ASN A 555 25.00 -3.24 -33.98
C ASN A 555 24.51 -1.80 -33.69
N HIS A 556 24.55 -1.36 -32.43
CA HIS A 556 24.00 -0.08 -31.93
C HIS A 556 22.47 0.02 -31.84
N ASP A 557 21.72 -1.05 -32.11
CA ASP A 557 20.34 -1.15 -31.58
C ASP A 557 20.37 -1.39 -30.06
N LYS A 558 19.20 -1.59 -29.43
CA LYS A 558 19.09 -2.03 -28.04
C LYS A 558 17.99 -3.08 -27.91
N ASP A 559 18.08 -3.91 -26.87
CA ASP A 559 16.93 -4.61 -26.30
C ASP A 559 16.23 -3.73 -25.26
N TYR A 560 14.91 -3.84 -25.15
CA TYR A 560 14.08 -3.01 -24.28
C TYR A 560 13.24 -3.88 -23.37
N TYR A 561 13.13 -3.50 -22.10
CA TYR A 561 12.50 -4.28 -21.06
C TYR A 561 11.55 -3.42 -20.23
N VAL A 562 10.55 -4.07 -19.64
CA VAL A 562 9.65 -3.48 -18.66
C VAL A 562 9.58 -4.31 -17.38
N TRP A 563 9.36 -3.63 -16.26
CA TRP A 563 8.94 -4.27 -15.02
C TRP A 563 7.41 -4.44 -15.06
N ARG A 564 6.96 -5.63 -14.68
CA ARG A 564 5.53 -5.91 -14.50
C ARG A 564 5.20 -5.88 -13.00
N ASN A 565 3.93 -6.06 -12.66
CA ASN A 565 3.38 -5.68 -11.36
C ASN A 565 3.88 -6.48 -10.14
N PHE A 566 4.72 -7.51 -10.27
CA PHE A 566 5.37 -8.19 -9.12
C PHE A 566 6.90 -8.08 -9.13
N GLY A 567 7.43 -7.18 -9.96
CA GLY A 567 8.85 -6.99 -10.17
C GLY A 567 9.48 -7.98 -11.15
N GLU A 568 8.69 -8.69 -11.96
CA GLU A 568 9.24 -9.54 -13.02
C GLU A 568 9.61 -8.75 -14.29
N MET A 569 10.71 -9.16 -14.94
CA MET A 569 11.20 -8.54 -16.17
C MET A 569 10.50 -9.12 -17.40
N GLN A 570 9.99 -8.27 -18.29
CA GLN A 570 9.52 -8.67 -19.62
C GLN A 570 10.27 -7.89 -20.71
N LYS A 571 10.93 -8.61 -21.61
CA LYS A 571 11.45 -8.03 -22.86
C LYS A 571 10.29 -7.60 -23.76
N LEU A 572 10.35 -6.39 -24.30
CA LEU A 572 9.41 -5.89 -25.31
C LEU A 572 9.68 -6.55 -26.66
N SER A 573 8.61 -6.92 -27.35
CA SER A 573 8.62 -7.54 -28.69
C SER A 573 8.83 -6.51 -29.80
N ASP A 574 9.43 -6.94 -30.91
CA ASP A 574 9.56 -6.16 -32.16
C ASP A 574 8.21 -6.01 -32.92
N GLU A 575 7.09 -6.00 -32.20
CA GLU A 575 5.75 -5.79 -32.78
C GLU A 575 5.51 -4.31 -33.11
N ALA A 576 4.67 -4.03 -34.12
CA ALA A 576 4.47 -2.66 -34.61
C ALA A 576 4.04 -1.67 -33.49
N PHE A 577 3.21 -2.12 -32.55
CA PHE A 577 2.79 -1.34 -31.39
C PHE A 577 3.94 -1.11 -30.40
N GLY A 578 4.78 -2.12 -30.14
CA GLY A 578 6.00 -2.01 -29.34
C GLY A 578 7.02 -1.04 -29.94
N ILE A 579 7.14 -1.01 -31.27
CA ILE A 579 7.99 -0.04 -32.00
C ILE A 579 7.44 1.39 -31.85
N GLN A 580 6.12 1.59 -31.97
CA GLN A 580 5.51 2.91 -31.75
C GLN A 580 5.69 3.40 -30.32
N ARG A 581 5.46 2.52 -29.31
CA ARG A 581 5.53 2.80 -27.86
C ARG A 581 6.81 3.48 -27.36
N THR A 582 7.87 3.38 -28.14
CA THR A 582 9.24 3.78 -27.81
C THR A 582 9.77 4.89 -28.71
N THR A 583 8.94 5.43 -29.60
CA THR A 583 9.33 6.35 -30.68
C THR A 583 8.67 7.71 -30.45
N ALA A 584 9.47 8.75 -30.16
CA ALA A 584 8.89 10.05 -29.78
C ALA A 584 8.08 10.69 -30.90
N GLY A 585 6.92 11.25 -30.53
CA GLY A 585 5.92 11.79 -31.43
C GLY A 585 5.12 10.74 -32.22
N ALA A 586 5.33 9.43 -32.02
CA ALA A 586 4.56 8.40 -32.74
C ALA A 586 3.05 8.49 -32.48
N PHE A 587 2.66 9.03 -31.32
CA PHE A 587 1.27 9.19 -30.90
C PHE A 587 0.83 10.65 -30.84
N ARG A 588 1.51 11.57 -31.53
CA ARG A 588 1.17 13.01 -31.50
C ARG A 588 -0.30 13.25 -31.88
N ASP A 589 -0.81 12.48 -32.83
CA ASP A 589 -2.17 12.63 -33.39
C ASP A 589 -3.22 11.78 -32.63
N ALA A 590 -2.81 11.02 -31.62
CA ALA A 590 -3.67 10.09 -30.89
C ALA A 590 -4.18 10.63 -29.52
N GLY A 591 -3.80 11.84 -29.10
CA GLY A 591 -4.31 12.45 -27.88
C GLY A 591 -3.91 13.91 -27.69
N GLU A 592 -4.70 14.65 -26.91
CA GLU A 592 -4.35 15.97 -26.41
C GLU A 592 -3.28 15.88 -25.30
N SER A 593 -3.38 14.93 -24.37
CA SER A 593 -2.34 14.67 -23.37
C SER A 593 -1.39 13.55 -23.82
N LEU A 594 -0.10 13.67 -23.54
CA LEU A 594 0.89 12.59 -23.70
C LEU A 594 1.45 12.22 -22.33
N LEU A 595 1.44 10.93 -21.99
CA LEU A 595 2.08 10.40 -20.76
C LEU A 595 3.32 9.60 -21.16
N THR A 596 4.49 10.01 -20.64
CA THR A 596 5.81 9.60 -21.18
C THR A 596 6.94 9.61 -20.13
N ASP A 597 7.92 8.72 -20.33
CA ASP A 597 9.22 8.69 -19.63
C ASP A 597 10.25 9.67 -20.25
N GLN A 598 10.05 10.08 -21.51
CA GLN A 598 10.96 10.91 -22.30
C GLN A 598 10.29 12.25 -22.69
N PRO A 599 10.00 13.15 -21.73
CA PRO A 599 9.14 14.30 -21.97
C PRO A 599 9.83 15.45 -22.72
N ASP A 600 11.16 15.54 -22.73
CA ASP A 600 11.88 16.56 -23.51
C ASP A 600 12.01 16.15 -24.98
N GLU A 601 12.19 14.86 -25.24
CA GLU A 601 12.16 14.28 -26.58
C GLU A 601 10.74 14.29 -27.18
N GLU A 602 9.67 14.13 -26.39
CA GLU A 602 8.29 14.38 -26.86
C GLU A 602 8.02 15.86 -27.16
N LEU A 603 8.46 16.80 -26.30
CA LEU A 603 8.41 18.23 -26.62
C LEU A 603 9.15 18.53 -27.92
N LEU A 604 10.29 17.90 -28.17
CA LEU A 604 11.05 18.04 -29.41
C LEU A 604 10.30 17.44 -30.62
N ALA A 605 9.67 16.27 -30.47
CA ALA A 605 8.94 15.59 -31.53
C ALA A 605 7.65 16.33 -31.93
N LEU A 606 7.01 17.01 -30.98
CA LEU A 606 5.91 17.95 -31.22
C LEU A 606 6.42 19.20 -31.95
N LEU A 607 7.48 19.84 -31.45
CA LEU A 607 8.04 21.07 -32.02
C LEU A 607 8.55 20.90 -33.46
N GLU A 608 9.28 19.81 -33.73
CA GLU A 608 9.80 19.50 -35.06
C GLU A 608 8.76 18.78 -35.95
N ASN A 609 7.53 18.58 -35.45
CA ASN A 609 6.39 17.91 -36.10
C ASN A 609 6.75 16.64 -36.89
N ARG A 610 7.57 15.77 -36.27
CA ARG A 610 8.07 14.52 -36.87
C ARG A 610 8.24 13.43 -35.84
N THR A 611 8.33 12.18 -36.26
CA THR A 611 8.83 11.12 -35.36
C THR A 611 10.33 11.30 -35.13
N LEU A 612 10.77 11.05 -33.90
CA LEU A 612 12.18 10.90 -33.58
C LEU A 612 12.49 9.41 -33.43
N ALA A 613 13.69 9.00 -33.85
CA ALA A 613 14.26 7.77 -33.31
C ALA A 613 14.32 7.86 -31.78
N ARG A 614 14.22 6.70 -31.11
CA ARG A 614 14.08 6.59 -29.66
C ARG A 614 15.09 7.47 -28.93
N GLY A 615 14.62 8.35 -28.06
CA GLY A 615 15.50 9.10 -27.15
C GLY A 615 16.12 8.17 -26.12
N HIS A 616 17.02 8.69 -25.31
CA HIS A 616 17.78 7.90 -24.35
C HIS A 616 17.56 8.45 -22.95
N THR A 617 16.56 7.86 -22.27
CA THR A 617 16.50 7.86 -20.80
C THR A 617 17.83 7.39 -20.21
N GLY A 618 18.11 7.77 -18.96
CA GLY A 618 19.18 7.17 -18.13
C GLY A 618 18.83 5.76 -17.64
N MET A 619 18.11 4.99 -18.47
CA MET A 619 17.67 3.63 -18.20
C MET A 619 18.33 2.63 -19.17
N GLU A 620 19.25 3.07 -20.04
CA GLU A 620 20.21 2.16 -20.69
C GLU A 620 21.25 1.69 -19.66
N LEU A 621 21.51 0.39 -19.61
CA LEU A 621 22.51 -0.22 -18.73
C LEU A 621 23.94 0.06 -19.20
N ASP A 622 24.85 0.40 -18.28
CA ASP A 622 26.28 0.57 -18.56
C ASP A 622 27.01 -0.79 -18.55
N LEU A 623 26.67 -1.60 -19.54
CA LEU A 623 27.14 -2.98 -19.69
C LEU A 623 27.69 -3.23 -21.10
N PRO A 624 28.55 -4.26 -21.26
CA PRO A 624 28.93 -4.75 -22.59
C PRO A 624 27.68 -5.12 -23.42
N PRO A 625 27.66 -4.82 -24.74
CA PRO A 625 26.56 -5.23 -25.59
C PRO A 625 26.31 -6.74 -25.58
N GLU A 626 25.04 -7.13 -25.75
CA GLU A 626 24.58 -8.53 -25.69
C GLU A 626 24.78 -9.24 -24.33
N THR A 627 24.97 -8.49 -23.22
CA THR A 627 25.03 -9.09 -21.87
C THR A 627 23.71 -9.80 -21.53
N PRO A 628 23.72 -11.12 -21.23
CA PRO A 628 22.48 -11.88 -21.02
C PRO A 628 21.76 -11.47 -19.73
N ILE A 629 20.45 -11.21 -19.85
CA ILE A 629 19.57 -10.89 -18.71
C ILE A 629 18.64 -12.07 -18.45
N ASP A 630 18.73 -12.68 -17.27
CA ASP A 630 17.83 -13.76 -16.85
C ASP A 630 16.48 -13.19 -16.38
N THR A 631 15.53 -13.07 -17.31
CA THR A 631 14.15 -12.64 -17.02
C THR A 631 13.38 -13.63 -16.12
N ALA A 632 13.92 -14.82 -15.84
CA ALA A 632 13.31 -15.82 -14.99
C ALA A 632 13.92 -15.91 -13.57
N ARG A 633 14.98 -15.13 -13.25
CA ARG A 633 15.69 -15.15 -11.96
C ARG A 633 14.75 -15.19 -10.75
N ASP A 634 13.80 -14.25 -10.72
CA ASP A 634 12.88 -14.04 -9.59
C ASP A 634 11.52 -14.74 -9.79
N ALA A 635 11.35 -15.55 -10.85
CA ALA A 635 10.06 -16.11 -11.26
C ALA A 635 9.37 -16.95 -10.18
N ALA A 636 10.14 -17.69 -9.35
CA ALA A 636 9.58 -18.54 -8.31
C ALA A 636 8.92 -17.75 -7.16
N ILE A 637 9.43 -16.56 -6.82
CA ILE A 637 8.80 -15.69 -5.81
C ILE A 637 7.69 -14.83 -6.41
N VAL A 638 7.85 -14.41 -7.67
CA VAL A 638 6.79 -13.76 -8.45
C VAL A 638 5.57 -14.66 -8.59
N GLU A 639 5.74 -15.95 -8.90
CA GLU A 639 4.64 -16.91 -8.98
C GLU A 639 3.92 -17.04 -7.63
N GLN A 640 4.66 -17.18 -6.52
CA GLN A 640 4.07 -17.21 -5.19
C GLN A 640 3.23 -15.96 -4.90
N ARG A 641 3.77 -14.76 -5.14
CA ARG A 641 3.06 -13.50 -4.86
C ARG A 641 1.89 -13.28 -5.81
N THR A 642 2.00 -13.71 -7.07
CA THR A 642 0.89 -13.72 -8.03
C THR A 642 -0.27 -14.61 -7.55
N VAL A 643 0.03 -15.79 -6.98
CA VAL A 643 -0.99 -16.71 -6.45
C VAL A 643 -1.65 -16.15 -5.18
N GLU A 644 -0.86 -15.62 -4.24
CA GLU A 644 -1.39 -15.00 -3.01
C GLU A 644 -2.27 -13.77 -3.33
N PHE A 645 -1.82 -12.91 -4.25
CA PHE A 645 -2.54 -11.74 -4.70
C PHE A 645 -3.88 -12.12 -5.36
N ARG A 646 -3.88 -13.09 -6.28
CA ARG A 646 -5.11 -13.59 -6.91
C ARG A 646 -6.08 -14.22 -5.90
N ALA A 647 -5.59 -14.81 -4.81
CA ALA A 647 -6.43 -15.31 -3.73
C ALA A 647 -7.06 -14.20 -2.86
N SER A 648 -6.49 -12.98 -2.89
CA SER A 648 -7.04 -11.79 -2.21
C SER A 648 -7.90 -10.88 -3.10
N SER A 649 -7.80 -11.00 -4.43
CA SER A 649 -8.53 -10.17 -5.39
C SER A 649 -10.05 -10.32 -5.27
N ARG A 650 -10.77 -9.21 -5.41
CA ARG A 650 -12.21 -9.09 -5.19
C ARG A 650 -12.93 -8.75 -6.50
N PRO A 651 -13.45 -9.75 -7.24
CA PRO A 651 -14.20 -9.49 -8.47
C PRO A 651 -15.49 -8.70 -8.18
N ALA A 652 -16.03 -8.06 -9.21
CA ALA A 652 -17.29 -7.34 -9.13
C ALA A 652 -18.42 -8.25 -8.62
N ASP A 653 -19.17 -7.78 -7.63
CA ASP A 653 -20.35 -8.42 -7.06
C ASP A 653 -21.59 -8.02 -7.87
N PRO A 654 -22.14 -8.89 -8.75
CA PRO A 654 -23.19 -8.48 -9.68
C PRO A 654 -24.52 -8.19 -8.97
N ALA A 655 -24.79 -8.87 -7.85
CA ALA A 655 -26.01 -8.67 -7.07
C ALA A 655 -25.99 -7.31 -6.35
N HIS A 656 -24.86 -6.94 -5.74
CA HIS A 656 -24.73 -5.63 -5.09
C HIS A 656 -24.61 -4.49 -6.11
N VAL A 657 -23.95 -4.69 -7.26
CA VAL A 657 -23.95 -3.73 -8.39
C VAL A 657 -25.36 -3.52 -8.95
N ALA A 658 -26.16 -4.57 -9.11
CA ALA A 658 -27.57 -4.45 -9.52
C ALA A 658 -28.39 -3.68 -8.47
N ALA A 659 -28.17 -3.95 -7.17
CA ALA A 659 -28.82 -3.21 -6.08
C ALA A 659 -28.44 -1.72 -6.05
N VAL A 660 -27.17 -1.37 -6.34
CA VAL A 660 -26.73 0.03 -6.52
C VAL A 660 -27.46 0.67 -7.70
N ARG A 661 -27.53 0.01 -8.85
CA ARG A 661 -28.25 0.51 -10.05
C ARG A 661 -29.74 0.75 -9.76
N GLU A 662 -30.41 -0.18 -9.08
CA GLU A 662 -31.82 -0.06 -8.68
C GLU A 662 -32.04 1.05 -7.64
N GLY A 663 -31.20 1.14 -6.60
CA GLY A 663 -31.24 2.20 -5.60
C GLY A 663 -31.11 3.60 -6.20
N ARG A 664 -30.15 3.77 -7.12
CA ARG A 664 -29.94 5.01 -7.88
C ARG A 664 -31.04 5.31 -8.89
N LEU A 665 -31.89 4.34 -9.26
CA LEU A 665 -33.13 4.62 -9.97
C LEU A 665 -34.18 5.14 -8.99
N LEU A 666 -34.47 4.39 -7.93
CA LEU A 666 -35.45 4.71 -6.88
C LEU A 666 -35.25 6.12 -6.29
N ASP A 667 -34.01 6.53 -6.03
CA ASP A 667 -33.69 7.85 -5.46
C ASP A 667 -33.93 8.99 -6.45
N ARG A 668 -33.82 8.75 -7.77
CA ARG A 668 -34.18 9.72 -8.82
C ARG A 668 -35.69 9.76 -9.08
N SER A 669 -36.35 8.60 -9.08
CA SER A 669 -37.80 8.54 -9.27
C SER A 669 -38.61 8.92 -8.03
N ALA A 670 -37.99 9.09 -6.86
CA ALA A 670 -38.64 9.63 -5.65
C ALA A 670 -39.12 11.10 -5.81
N GLU A 671 -38.64 11.84 -6.81
CA GLU A 671 -39.22 13.13 -7.24
C GLU A 671 -40.61 12.97 -7.91
N ARG A 672 -41.04 11.72 -8.16
CA ARG A 672 -42.41 11.35 -8.53
C ARG A 672 -43.00 10.49 -7.42
N ALA A 673 -44.29 10.64 -7.15
CA ALA A 673 -44.96 9.90 -6.09
C ALA A 673 -45.01 8.39 -6.39
N TYR A 674 -44.12 7.63 -5.75
CA TYR A 674 -44.25 6.17 -5.64
C TYR A 674 -45.47 5.80 -4.80
N ASP A 675 -46.05 4.64 -5.09
CA ASP A 675 -46.87 3.94 -4.11
C ASP A 675 -46.03 3.64 -2.85
N THR A 676 -46.57 4.02 -1.70
CA THR A 676 -45.92 3.82 -0.39
C THR A 676 -45.76 2.33 -0.08
N ALA A 677 -46.70 1.48 -0.49
CA ALA A 677 -46.58 0.03 -0.30
C ALA A 677 -45.42 -0.57 -1.14
N ALA A 678 -45.22 -0.07 -2.37
CA ALA A 678 -44.09 -0.48 -3.20
C ALA A 678 -42.73 -0.08 -2.58
N ARG A 679 -42.61 1.12 -1.99
CA ARG A 679 -41.36 1.52 -1.30
C ARG A 679 -41.11 0.70 -0.04
N GLN A 680 -42.15 0.41 0.75
CA GLN A 680 -42.06 -0.47 1.92
C GLN A 680 -41.63 -1.90 1.55
N ALA A 681 -42.13 -2.46 0.44
CA ALA A 681 -41.71 -3.77 -0.04
C ALA A 681 -40.23 -3.80 -0.47
N VAL A 682 -39.73 -2.74 -1.11
CA VAL A 682 -38.31 -2.60 -1.44
C VAL A 682 -37.45 -2.46 -0.18
N ASP A 683 -37.89 -1.69 0.80
CA ASP A 683 -37.15 -1.51 2.06
C ASP A 683 -37.09 -2.82 2.87
N ALA A 684 -38.19 -3.57 2.98
CA ALA A 684 -38.21 -4.89 3.62
C ALA A 684 -37.29 -5.89 2.89
N ARG A 685 -37.23 -5.86 1.55
CA ARG A 685 -36.25 -6.64 0.77
C ARG A 685 -34.83 -6.14 1.04
N ALA A 686 -34.61 -4.84 1.21
CA ALA A 686 -33.30 -4.25 1.49
C ALA A 686 -32.70 -4.71 2.83
N GLU A 687 -33.54 -5.04 3.83
CA GLU A 687 -33.09 -5.63 5.10
C GLU A 687 -32.63 -7.09 4.95
N SER A 688 -33.23 -7.85 4.02
CA SER A 688 -32.87 -9.25 3.78
C SER A 688 -31.47 -9.48 3.19
N PHE A 689 -30.80 -8.44 2.68
CA PHE A 689 -29.41 -8.51 2.20
C PHE A 689 -28.37 -8.70 3.31
N GLY A 690 -28.73 -8.39 4.57
CA GLY A 690 -27.95 -8.75 5.76
C GLY A 690 -26.74 -7.84 6.08
N ARG A 691 -26.65 -7.42 7.34
CA ARG A 691 -25.48 -6.76 7.97
C ARG A 691 -24.86 -5.60 7.18
N LEU A 692 -25.59 -4.49 7.10
CA LEU A 692 -25.01 -3.17 7.32
C LEU A 692 -25.66 -2.62 8.59
N THR A 693 -24.86 -2.19 9.57
CA THR A 693 -25.34 -2.09 10.96
C THR A 693 -26.17 -0.84 11.22
N ASP A 694 -27.19 -0.97 12.08
CA ASP A 694 -28.07 0.13 12.48
C ASP A 694 -27.33 1.29 13.17
N GLN A 695 -26.11 1.03 13.66
CA GLN A 695 -25.19 2.01 14.25
C GLN A 695 -24.98 3.27 13.38
N TYR A 696 -25.08 3.15 12.05
CA TYR A 696 -24.89 4.26 11.11
C TYR A 696 -26.07 4.49 10.15
N ARG A 697 -27.19 3.76 10.28
CA ARG A 697 -28.36 3.90 9.39
C ARG A 697 -28.92 5.33 9.51
N GLY A 698 -28.96 6.08 8.41
CA GLY A 698 -29.35 7.50 8.40
C GLY A 698 -28.34 8.52 8.99
N ALA A 699 -27.20 8.09 9.53
CA ALA A 699 -26.15 9.01 10.02
C ALA A 699 -25.37 9.66 8.87
N PRO A 700 -24.96 10.95 8.95
CA PRO A 700 -24.21 11.61 7.87
C PRO A 700 -22.92 10.85 7.49
N VAL A 701 -22.57 10.81 6.20
CA VAL A 701 -21.32 10.18 5.73
C VAL A 701 -20.08 10.82 6.40
N THR A 702 -20.14 12.12 6.67
CA THR A 702 -19.13 12.85 7.44
C THR A 702 -18.98 12.37 8.90
N HIS A 703 -20.02 11.80 9.51
CA HIS A 703 -19.90 11.19 10.84
C HIS A 703 -19.01 9.94 10.77
N TYR A 704 -19.23 9.06 9.80
CA TYR A 704 -18.39 7.86 9.63
C TYR A 704 -16.94 8.23 9.29
N LEU A 705 -16.74 9.21 8.39
CA LEU A 705 -15.41 9.74 8.06
C LEU A 705 -14.67 10.25 9.31
N ASN A 706 -15.36 11.00 10.18
CA ASN A 706 -14.75 11.55 11.40
C ASN A 706 -14.47 10.49 12.47
N GLU A 707 -15.33 9.48 12.64
CA GLU A 707 -15.07 8.37 13.57
C GLU A 707 -13.92 7.47 13.09
N GLN A 708 -13.75 7.27 11.77
CA GLN A 708 -12.59 6.54 11.23
C GLN A 708 -11.29 7.34 11.34
N ALA A 709 -11.31 8.66 11.17
CA ALA A 709 -10.14 9.50 11.39
C ALA A 709 -9.61 9.36 12.83
N ARG A 710 -10.50 9.40 13.84
CA ARG A 710 -10.14 9.16 15.25
C ARG A 710 -9.60 7.76 15.57
N GLN A 711 -9.77 6.80 14.67
CA GLN A 711 -9.23 5.43 14.81
C GLN A 711 -7.91 5.24 14.07
N THR A 712 -7.45 6.25 13.31
CA THR A 712 -6.22 6.22 12.51
C THR A 712 -5.21 7.30 12.91
N GLU A 713 -5.62 8.33 13.66
CA GLU A 713 -4.72 9.20 14.41
C GLU A 713 -4.12 8.44 15.63
N PRO A 714 -2.79 8.38 15.81
CA PRO A 714 -2.19 7.88 17.04
C PRO A 714 -2.37 8.88 18.18
N GLU A 715 -2.61 8.38 19.41
CA GLU A 715 -2.54 9.22 20.61
C GLU A 715 -1.12 9.80 20.79
N LEU A 716 -1.02 11.12 20.94
CA LEU A 716 0.22 11.93 21.00
C LEU A 716 0.87 11.96 22.39
#